data_AF-A0A520GSF6-F1
#
_entry.id   AF-A0A520GSF6-F1
#
_cell.length_a   1.000
_cell.length_b   1.000
_cell.length_c   1.000
_cell.angle_alpha   90.00
_cell.angle_beta   90.00
_cell.angle_gamma   90.00
#
_symmetry.space_group_name_H-M   'P 1'
#
loop_
_entity.id
_entity.type
_entity.pdbx_description
1 polymer ?
#
loop_
_entity_poly.entity_id
_entity_poly.type
_entity_poly.pdbx_seq_one_letter_code
_entity_poly.pdbx_strand_id
1 'polypeptide(L)'
;DPASEAVVRFTETHLERVEYYEYLQWQASRQLERAGAQCEALGMAVGLYLDLAVSVDRAGSDAWSEQHLFVHGASVGAPPDEFNPNGQGWGLPPLRPDRLRQDGYRFFIETLRANMRGAGALRIDHVMGLMRLFWIPPGKTPHDGAYVHYALEEMLAVVAIESQRARCMVIGEDLGTVADEMRGALARFEVLSYRLVYFERHADGQFKAPSEYPRNALVAISTHDLATLAGWWSGHDLRLRLSLGLFPDQALFEKQLFDRAQERIRLLLAVQREGLLSADAVAHATGAQTLSSEVIAAIHAFVARTPSQVMMVQLEDAMGMTEQANMPGTTDSHPNWRRKLSLDLRELAGDEQTLELCRTLAAIRPHPVLRTLPRRSVETVIPRATYRLQFHKDFDFDDAIAILPYLARLGVSHVYCSPIQRARPGSMHGYDVVAHDQINPELGGAEGFERFCAALRDNGLGQLLDLVPNHMGVLGADNAWWLDVLENGPASPYAQHFDIDWQPLNVELRGKVLLPVLGDHYGDVLERGELTVAFDAGKGSLRVDYHEHHFPLAPETYTRVLERALPRLSDPDVVASLASISTSFGHLPARYETEAESVAERARDKEVIKGRLARLVARQLDVAQAIAAAVADFNGASERDALHALLDAQAYRLAYWRVAADEINYRRFFDINELAALRIEREEVFEATHAMALDFAASGAVDGLRIDHP
;
A
#
# COMPACT_ATOMS: atom_id res chain seq x y z
N ASP A 1 25.37 -25.21 28.41
CA ASP A 1 26.17 -24.25 27.67
C ASP A 1 26.65 -24.91 26.38
N PRO A 2 26.17 -24.46 25.20
CA PRO A 2 26.56 -24.98 23.90
C PRO A 2 28.05 -24.76 23.58
N ALA A 3 28.72 -23.79 24.21
CA ALA A 3 30.13 -23.48 24.00
C ALA A 3 31.08 -24.23 24.95
N SER A 4 30.56 -25.14 25.80
CA SER A 4 31.38 -25.85 26.78
C SER A 4 32.33 -26.87 26.13
N GLU A 5 33.50 -27.08 26.76
CA GLU A 5 34.47 -28.09 26.31
C GLU A 5 33.88 -29.51 26.22
N ALA A 6 32.88 -29.82 27.04
CA ALA A 6 32.18 -31.10 27.00
C ALA A 6 31.40 -31.29 25.69
N VAL A 7 30.78 -30.23 25.16
CA VAL A 7 30.07 -30.25 23.88
C VAL A 7 31.05 -30.36 22.71
N VAL A 8 32.16 -29.60 22.74
CA VAL A 8 33.22 -29.70 21.73
C VAL A 8 33.75 -31.13 21.65
N ARG A 9 34.10 -31.73 22.79
CA ARG A 9 34.56 -33.11 22.88
C ARG A 9 33.50 -34.11 22.41
N PHE A 10 32.22 -33.86 22.70
CA PHE A 10 31.12 -34.69 22.22
C PHE A 10 31.07 -34.67 20.68
N THR A 11 31.15 -33.50 20.05
CA THR A 11 31.18 -33.35 18.59
C THR A 11 32.37 -34.09 17.97
N GLU A 12 33.57 -33.93 18.52
CA GLU A 12 34.78 -34.61 18.03
C GLU A 12 34.69 -36.14 18.15
N THR A 13 34.12 -36.63 19.24
CA THR A 13 34.02 -38.09 19.52
C THR A 13 32.83 -38.76 18.84
N HIS A 14 31.82 -38.00 18.42
CA HIS A 14 30.60 -38.49 17.79
C HIS A 14 30.35 -37.86 16.41
N LEU A 15 31.42 -37.54 15.68
CA LEU A 15 31.34 -36.85 14.39
C LEU A 15 30.38 -37.54 13.40
N GLU A 16 30.47 -38.86 13.26
CA GLU A 16 29.56 -39.63 12.38
C GLU A 16 28.08 -39.42 12.73
N ARG A 17 27.75 -39.26 14.01
CA ARG A 17 26.37 -38.98 14.45
C ARG A 17 25.96 -37.56 14.07
N VAL A 18 26.85 -36.59 14.17
CA VAL A 18 26.59 -35.19 13.76
C VAL A 18 26.39 -35.12 12.26
N GLU A 19 27.31 -35.68 11.48
CA GLU A 19 27.23 -35.74 10.01
C GLU A 19 25.97 -36.48 9.54
N TYR A 20 25.52 -37.50 10.28
CA TYR A 20 24.25 -38.17 9.99
C TYR A 20 23.06 -37.19 10.06
N TYR A 21 22.98 -36.32 11.08
CA TYR A 21 21.89 -35.33 11.16
C TYR A 21 22.05 -34.22 10.12
N GLU A 22 23.27 -33.81 9.78
CA GLU A 22 23.52 -32.89 8.66
C GLU A 22 23.05 -33.49 7.32
N TYR A 23 23.34 -34.78 7.09
CA TYR A 23 22.85 -35.52 5.94
C TYR A 23 21.31 -35.57 5.91
N LEU A 24 20.65 -35.78 7.05
CA LEU A 24 19.18 -35.74 7.11
C LEU A 24 18.62 -34.36 6.75
N GLN A 25 19.21 -33.27 7.24
CA GLN A 25 18.82 -31.90 6.87
C GLN A 25 19.02 -31.64 5.38
N TRP A 26 20.15 -32.09 4.82
CA TRP A 26 20.41 -32.01 3.38
C TRP A 26 19.37 -32.79 2.57
N GLN A 27 19.02 -34.01 2.99
CA GLN A 27 17.97 -34.80 2.33
C GLN A 27 16.60 -34.11 2.39
N ALA A 28 16.23 -33.54 3.53
CA ALA A 28 14.99 -32.80 3.69
C ALA A 28 14.94 -31.58 2.74
N SER A 29 16.01 -30.78 2.67
CA SER A 29 16.12 -29.64 1.75
C SER A 29 15.94 -30.09 0.29
N ARG A 30 16.64 -31.15 -0.13
CA ARG A 30 16.54 -31.66 -1.51
C ARG A 30 15.15 -32.18 -1.87
N GLN A 31 14.46 -32.81 -0.92
CA GLN A 31 13.10 -33.30 -1.14
C GLN A 31 12.11 -32.14 -1.26
N LEU A 32 12.25 -31.10 -0.42
CA LEU A 32 11.42 -29.90 -0.48
C LEU A 32 11.65 -29.12 -1.79
N GLU A 33 12.90 -28.93 -2.18
CA GLU A 33 13.27 -28.30 -3.47
C GLU A 33 12.68 -29.07 -4.65
N ARG A 34 12.71 -30.41 -4.63
CA ARG A 34 12.08 -31.23 -5.66
C ARG A 34 10.57 -31.06 -5.71
N ALA A 35 9.90 -30.93 -4.56
CA ALA A 35 8.47 -30.66 -4.51
C ALA A 35 8.15 -29.28 -5.10
N GLY A 36 8.91 -28.24 -4.73
CA GLY A 36 8.75 -26.89 -5.29
C GLY A 36 8.99 -26.85 -6.81
N ALA A 37 10.03 -27.53 -7.30
CA ALA A 37 10.31 -27.65 -8.73
C ALA A 37 9.20 -28.38 -9.49
N GLN A 38 8.57 -29.40 -8.88
CA GLN A 38 7.43 -30.09 -9.47
C GLN A 38 6.20 -29.18 -9.56
N CYS A 39 5.92 -28.38 -8.53
CA CYS A 39 4.84 -27.38 -8.57
C CYS A 39 5.05 -26.38 -9.71
N GLU A 40 6.27 -25.89 -9.88
CA GLU A 40 6.63 -24.99 -10.98
C GLU A 40 6.48 -25.64 -12.35
N ALA A 41 6.95 -26.89 -12.50
CA ALA A 41 6.80 -27.65 -13.75
C ALA A 41 5.33 -27.89 -14.14
N LEU A 42 4.43 -27.93 -13.16
CA LEU A 42 2.98 -28.02 -13.36
C LEU A 42 2.31 -26.65 -13.57
N GLY A 43 3.08 -25.55 -13.54
CA GLY A 43 2.58 -24.20 -13.76
C GLY A 43 1.87 -23.58 -12.55
N MET A 44 2.06 -24.11 -11.34
CA MET A 44 1.45 -23.55 -10.13
C MET A 44 2.08 -22.21 -9.78
N ALA A 45 1.29 -21.12 -9.79
CA ALA A 45 1.77 -19.75 -9.58
C ALA A 45 2.57 -19.56 -8.28
N VAL A 46 2.05 -20.12 -7.19
CA VAL A 46 2.60 -20.03 -5.82
C VAL A 46 3.43 -21.28 -5.50
N GLY A 47 3.01 -22.44 -6.00
CA GLY A 47 3.63 -23.71 -5.67
C GLY A 47 3.45 -24.08 -4.20
N LEU A 48 4.54 -24.15 -3.43
CA LEU A 48 4.48 -24.50 -2.01
C LEU A 48 4.09 -23.28 -1.16
N TYR A 49 3.10 -23.50 -0.30
CA TYR A 49 2.69 -22.61 0.78
C TYR A 49 3.12 -23.24 2.10
N LEU A 50 4.13 -22.66 2.75
CA LEU A 50 4.70 -23.15 4.00
C LEU A 50 4.18 -22.34 5.19
N ASP A 51 4.41 -22.85 6.40
CA ASP A 51 3.86 -22.30 7.63
C ASP A 51 4.94 -22.13 8.69
N LEU A 52 5.16 -20.88 9.12
CA LEU A 52 6.13 -20.52 10.16
C LEU A 52 5.41 -20.43 11.50
N ALA A 53 5.73 -21.39 12.38
CA ALA A 53 5.24 -21.40 13.75
C ALA A 53 5.73 -20.18 14.56
N VAL A 54 4.94 -19.80 15.57
CA VAL A 54 5.20 -18.61 16.41
C VAL A 54 6.52 -18.62 17.18
N SER A 55 6.99 -19.80 17.61
CA SER A 55 8.24 -19.98 18.37
C SER A 55 8.65 -21.47 18.39
N VAL A 56 9.67 -21.79 19.19
CA VAL A 56 10.37 -23.08 19.26
C VAL A 56 10.08 -23.82 20.57
N ASP A 57 10.42 -25.11 20.64
CA ASP A 57 10.38 -25.84 21.91
C ASP A 57 11.45 -25.31 22.89
N ARG A 58 11.09 -25.19 24.18
CA ARG A 58 11.99 -24.65 25.22
C ARG A 58 13.27 -25.48 25.40
N ALA A 59 13.20 -26.78 25.16
CA ALA A 59 14.33 -27.71 25.21
C ALA A 59 14.88 -28.04 23.80
N GLY A 60 14.42 -27.34 22.76
CA GLY A 60 14.84 -27.52 21.37
C GLY A 60 16.23 -26.97 21.05
N SER A 61 16.70 -27.24 19.82
CA SER A 61 18.02 -26.82 19.34
C SER A 61 18.21 -25.31 19.32
N ASP A 62 17.19 -24.56 18.90
CA ASP A 62 17.28 -23.11 18.75
C ASP A 62 17.34 -22.44 20.13
N ALA A 63 16.49 -22.86 21.07
CA ALA A 63 16.54 -22.40 22.44
C ALA A 63 17.87 -22.80 23.14
N TRP A 64 18.47 -23.94 22.78
CA TRP A 64 19.75 -24.38 23.32
C TRP A 64 20.96 -23.62 22.74
N SER A 65 20.96 -23.32 21.44
CA SER A 65 22.07 -22.65 20.74
C SER A 65 22.01 -21.14 20.88
N GLU A 66 20.83 -20.55 20.79
CA GLU A 66 20.58 -19.11 20.81
C GLU A 66 20.03 -18.65 22.18
N GLN A 67 20.59 -19.18 23.28
CA GLN A 67 20.09 -18.98 24.66
C GLN A 67 19.91 -17.49 25.04
N HIS A 68 20.70 -16.61 24.44
CA HIS A 68 20.68 -15.17 24.70
C HIS A 68 19.50 -14.46 24.01
N LEU A 69 18.90 -15.06 22.97
CA LEU A 69 17.76 -14.52 22.23
C LEU A 69 16.40 -14.92 22.82
N PHE A 70 16.33 -15.97 23.65
CA PHE A 70 15.08 -16.47 24.21
C PHE A 70 14.92 -16.14 25.70
N VAL A 71 13.68 -15.93 26.13
CA VAL A 71 13.33 -15.84 27.57
C VAL A 71 12.85 -17.18 28.07
N HIS A 72 13.79 -18.04 28.49
CA HIS A 72 13.47 -19.40 28.97
C HIS A 72 12.48 -19.44 30.15
N GLY A 73 12.46 -18.40 30.98
CA GLY A 73 11.56 -18.32 32.13
C GLY A 73 10.10 -18.00 31.76
N ALA A 74 9.85 -17.44 30.58
CA ALA A 74 8.51 -17.04 30.16
C ALA A 74 7.90 -18.06 29.18
N SER A 75 6.58 -17.96 29.00
CA SER A 75 5.85 -18.69 27.98
C SER A 75 5.04 -17.72 27.11
N VAL A 76 5.03 -17.94 25.81
CA VAL A 76 4.04 -17.34 24.91
C VAL A 76 2.67 -17.94 25.22
N GLY A 77 1.62 -17.15 25.03
CA GLY A 77 0.24 -17.58 25.15
C GLY A 77 -0.73 -16.56 24.56
N ALA A 78 -1.98 -16.66 24.97
CA ALA A 78 -3.05 -15.72 24.64
C ALA A 78 -3.85 -15.37 25.92
N PRO A 79 -4.32 -14.13 26.07
CA PRO A 79 -5.18 -13.77 27.18
C PRO A 79 -6.53 -14.52 27.11
N PRO A 80 -7.27 -14.60 28.22
CA PRO A 80 -8.67 -15.01 28.21
C PRO A 80 -9.52 -14.26 27.18
N ASP A 81 -10.32 -14.99 26.40
CA ASP A 81 -11.25 -14.45 25.40
C ASP A 81 -12.59 -15.21 25.39
N GLU A 82 -13.53 -14.83 24.50
CA GLU A 82 -14.87 -15.44 24.42
C GLU A 82 -14.84 -16.93 24.02
N PHE A 83 -13.83 -17.35 23.25
CA PHE A 83 -13.70 -18.72 22.76
C PHE A 83 -12.91 -19.61 23.73
N ASN A 84 -11.93 -19.03 24.43
CA ASN A 84 -11.05 -19.64 25.42
C ASN A 84 -11.07 -18.80 26.72
N PRO A 85 -12.09 -18.95 27.57
CA PRO A 85 -12.25 -18.14 28.79
C PRO A 85 -11.13 -18.28 29.83
N ASN A 86 -10.31 -19.32 29.74
CA ASN A 86 -9.15 -19.53 30.60
C ASN A 86 -7.84 -18.96 30.01
N GLY A 87 -7.91 -18.37 28.81
CA GLY A 87 -6.74 -18.04 28.00
C GLY A 87 -5.99 -19.29 27.54
N GLN A 88 -4.80 -19.09 26.98
CA GLN A 88 -3.95 -20.18 26.51
C GLN A 88 -2.49 -19.95 26.93
N GLY A 89 -1.80 -21.01 27.33
CA GLY A 89 -0.35 -21.01 27.51
C GLY A 89 0.26 -22.08 26.63
N TRP A 90 1.12 -21.68 25.69
CA TRP A 90 1.64 -22.58 24.66
C TRP A 90 2.94 -23.28 25.07
N GLY A 91 3.54 -22.90 26.20
CA GLY A 91 4.79 -23.49 26.70
C GLY A 91 6.05 -23.05 25.96
N LEU A 92 5.93 -22.24 24.90
CA LEU A 92 7.03 -21.80 24.05
C LEU A 92 7.74 -20.59 24.66
N PRO A 93 9.09 -20.52 24.69
CA PRO A 93 9.78 -19.33 25.14
C PRO A 93 9.65 -18.21 24.09
N PRO A 94 9.35 -16.95 24.49
CA PRO A 94 9.38 -15.85 23.54
C PRO A 94 10.81 -15.42 23.21
N LEU A 95 10.98 -14.83 22.03
CA LEU A 95 12.20 -14.10 21.67
C LEU A 95 12.32 -12.81 22.51
N ARG A 96 13.53 -12.29 22.62
CA ARG A 96 13.84 -11.05 23.33
C ARG A 96 13.84 -9.88 22.35
N PRO A 97 12.89 -8.94 22.43
CA PRO A 97 12.84 -7.82 21.48
C PRO A 97 14.08 -6.93 21.57
N ASP A 98 14.66 -6.77 22.77
CA ASP A 98 15.89 -5.99 22.97
C ASP A 98 17.11 -6.65 22.31
N ARG A 99 17.19 -7.99 22.31
CA ARG A 99 18.32 -8.73 21.73
C ARG A 99 18.19 -8.93 20.23
N LEU A 100 16.96 -9.10 19.72
CA LEU A 100 16.69 -9.14 18.28
C LEU A 100 17.23 -7.88 17.60
N ARG A 101 16.95 -6.70 18.15
CA ARG A 101 17.44 -5.44 17.59
C ARG A 101 18.97 -5.28 17.72
N GLN A 102 19.56 -5.71 18.84
CA GLN A 102 21.02 -5.62 19.05
C GLN A 102 21.83 -6.48 18.09
N ASP A 103 21.34 -7.67 17.74
CA ASP A 103 22.00 -8.58 16.78
C ASP A 103 21.53 -8.36 15.33
N GLY A 104 20.93 -7.19 15.04
CA GLY A 104 20.49 -6.82 13.69
C GLY A 104 19.47 -7.78 13.09
N TYR A 105 18.62 -8.40 13.91
CA TYR A 105 17.59 -9.36 13.50
C TYR A 105 18.11 -10.65 12.85
N ARG A 106 19.40 -10.99 13.00
CA ARG A 106 20.04 -12.16 12.36
C ARG A 106 19.20 -13.45 12.42
N PHE A 107 18.84 -13.90 13.62
CA PHE A 107 18.09 -15.16 13.79
C PHE A 107 16.72 -15.14 13.09
N PHE A 108 16.02 -14.00 13.14
CA PHE A 108 14.72 -13.84 12.49
C PHE A 108 14.87 -13.86 10.95
N ILE A 109 15.88 -13.17 10.42
CA ILE A 109 16.23 -13.19 8.99
C ILE A 109 16.56 -14.61 8.52
N GLU A 110 17.41 -15.33 9.26
CA GLU A 110 17.81 -16.70 8.94
C GLU A 110 16.61 -17.66 8.96
N THR A 111 15.70 -17.49 9.93
CA THR A 111 14.46 -18.26 10.03
C THR A 111 13.56 -18.01 8.81
N LEU A 112 13.35 -16.76 8.41
CA LEU A 112 12.56 -16.42 7.22
C LEU A 112 13.19 -17.01 5.95
N ARG A 113 14.51 -16.86 5.76
CA ARG A 113 15.21 -17.43 4.61
C ARG A 113 15.09 -18.94 4.52
N ALA A 114 15.17 -19.64 5.65
CA ALA A 114 15.00 -21.09 5.70
C ALA A 114 13.57 -21.49 5.31
N ASN A 115 12.55 -20.77 5.79
CA ASN A 115 11.15 -21.08 5.54
C ASN A 115 10.62 -20.58 4.19
N MET A 116 11.27 -19.62 3.55
CA MET A 116 10.91 -19.16 2.21
C MET A 116 11.64 -19.94 1.10
N ARG A 117 12.63 -20.77 1.44
CA ARG A 117 13.41 -21.51 0.44
C ARG A 117 12.54 -22.53 -0.30
N GLY A 118 12.35 -22.30 -1.61
CA GLY A 118 11.56 -23.18 -2.47
C GLY A 118 10.04 -23.03 -2.31
N ALA A 119 9.59 -22.09 -1.48
CA ALA A 119 8.19 -21.73 -1.31
C ALA A 119 7.85 -20.48 -2.12
N GLY A 120 6.65 -20.41 -2.68
CA GLY A 120 6.13 -19.16 -3.23
C GLY A 120 5.19 -18.43 -2.28
N ALA A 121 4.82 -19.05 -1.15
CA ALA A 121 4.12 -18.39 -0.07
C ALA A 121 4.56 -18.87 1.32
N LEU A 122 4.53 -17.97 2.29
CA LEU A 122 4.77 -18.25 3.71
C LEU A 122 3.63 -17.71 4.57
N ARG A 123 3.03 -18.58 5.38
CA ARG A 123 2.15 -18.20 6.50
C ARG A 123 3.03 -17.80 7.69
N ILE A 124 2.74 -16.66 8.30
CA ILE A 124 3.27 -16.33 9.62
C ILE A 124 2.15 -16.58 10.62
N ASP A 125 2.31 -17.64 11.41
CA ASP A 125 1.41 -17.99 12.50
C ASP A 125 1.40 -16.89 13.56
N HIS A 126 0.21 -16.52 14.04
CA HIS A 126 0.03 -15.45 15.01
C HIS A 126 0.79 -14.18 14.64
N VAL A 127 0.51 -13.61 13.45
CA VAL A 127 1.30 -12.51 12.88
C VAL A 127 1.40 -11.29 13.80
N MET A 128 0.43 -11.11 14.70
CA MET A 128 0.46 -10.16 15.81
C MET A 128 1.76 -10.20 16.62
N GLY A 129 2.46 -11.34 16.66
CA GLY A 129 3.75 -11.50 17.31
C GLY A 129 4.86 -10.58 16.80
N LEU A 130 4.73 -10.05 15.59
CA LEU A 130 5.62 -9.01 15.05
C LEU A 130 5.42 -7.65 15.74
N MET A 131 4.25 -7.42 16.36
CA MET A 131 3.91 -6.21 17.11
C MET A 131 3.99 -6.44 18.62
N ARG A 132 3.38 -7.51 19.12
CA ARG A 132 3.35 -7.86 20.54
C ARG A 132 3.05 -9.34 20.73
N LEU A 133 3.65 -9.94 21.75
CA LEU A 133 3.28 -11.29 22.22
C LEU A 133 2.81 -11.23 23.66
N PHE A 134 1.81 -12.05 23.99
CA PHE A 134 1.34 -12.18 25.36
C PHE A 134 2.24 -13.17 26.12
N TRP A 135 2.94 -12.67 27.14
CA TRP A 135 3.91 -13.43 27.93
C TRP A 135 3.32 -13.82 29.27
N ILE A 136 3.49 -15.09 29.61
CA ILE A 136 3.07 -15.67 30.88
C ILE A 136 4.33 -15.93 31.73
N PRO A 137 4.41 -15.38 32.96
CA PRO A 137 5.53 -15.62 33.85
C PRO A 137 5.65 -17.08 34.31
N PRO A 138 6.82 -17.53 34.77
CA PRO A 138 7.01 -18.91 35.21
C PRO A 138 6.11 -19.25 36.41
N GLY A 139 5.44 -20.40 36.34
CA GLY A 139 4.54 -20.89 37.38
C GLY A 139 3.21 -20.15 37.50
N LYS A 140 2.86 -19.33 36.50
CA LYS A 140 1.62 -18.53 36.46
C LYS A 140 0.65 -19.02 35.39
N THR A 141 -0.55 -18.44 35.39
CA THR A 141 -1.64 -18.76 34.45
C THR A 141 -1.78 -17.66 33.39
N PRO A 142 -2.51 -17.89 32.28
CA PRO A 142 -2.80 -16.83 31.30
C PRO A 142 -3.44 -15.57 31.89
N HIS A 143 -4.12 -15.65 33.04
CA HIS A 143 -4.67 -14.48 33.75
C HIS A 143 -3.59 -13.55 34.32
N ASP A 144 -2.37 -14.04 34.54
CA ASP A 144 -1.25 -13.28 35.09
C ASP A 144 -0.30 -12.73 34.01
N GLY A 145 -0.62 -12.98 32.73
CA GLY A 145 0.23 -12.58 31.61
C GLY A 145 0.10 -11.12 31.22
N ALA A 146 1.01 -10.64 30.38
CA ALA A 146 0.99 -9.29 29.84
C ALA A 146 1.55 -9.24 28.41
N TYR A 147 1.12 -8.24 27.63
CA TYR A 147 1.70 -7.99 26.31
C TYR A 147 3.09 -7.37 26.41
N VAL A 148 4.05 -7.95 25.69
CA VAL A 148 5.39 -7.39 25.46
C VAL A 148 5.49 -7.00 24.00
N HIS A 149 5.88 -5.75 23.74
CA HIS A 149 5.93 -5.18 22.39
C HIS A 149 7.25 -5.49 21.68
N TYR A 150 7.14 -5.62 20.37
CA TYR A 150 8.21 -5.79 19.40
C TYR A 150 8.23 -4.59 18.45
N ALA A 151 9.34 -4.41 17.73
CA ALA A 151 9.49 -3.31 16.79
C ALA A 151 8.77 -3.63 15.48
N LEU A 152 7.45 -3.38 15.45
CA LEU A 152 6.56 -3.77 14.35
C LEU A 152 7.10 -3.38 12.96
N GLU A 153 7.45 -2.12 12.77
CA GLU A 153 7.91 -1.62 11.46
C GLU A 153 9.22 -2.26 11.02
N GLU A 154 10.17 -2.43 11.95
CA GLU A 154 11.46 -3.05 11.65
C GLU A 154 11.29 -4.55 11.33
N MET A 155 10.44 -5.25 12.07
CA MET A 155 10.17 -6.67 11.81
C MET A 155 9.43 -6.88 10.49
N LEU A 156 8.43 -6.06 10.16
CA LEU A 156 7.74 -6.14 8.88
C LEU A 156 8.62 -5.71 7.71
N ALA A 157 9.50 -4.72 7.88
CA ALA A 157 10.50 -4.38 6.87
C ALA A 157 11.43 -5.57 6.57
N VAL A 158 11.89 -6.28 7.61
CA VAL A 158 12.66 -7.53 7.43
C VAL A 158 11.85 -8.59 6.68
N VAL A 159 10.58 -8.82 7.05
CA VAL A 159 9.68 -9.74 6.35
C VAL A 159 9.53 -9.37 4.88
N ALA A 160 9.29 -8.09 4.57
CA ALA A 160 9.12 -7.60 3.21
C ALA A 160 10.40 -7.76 2.38
N ILE A 161 11.57 -7.43 2.94
CA ILE A 161 12.86 -7.59 2.25
C ILE A 161 13.13 -9.05 1.91
N GLU A 162 12.94 -9.97 2.86
CA GLU A 162 13.18 -11.39 2.63
C GLU A 162 12.11 -12.02 1.72
N SER A 163 10.85 -11.58 1.82
CA SER A 163 9.76 -11.91 0.89
C SER A 163 10.12 -11.54 -0.56
N GLN A 164 10.57 -10.31 -0.80
CA GLN A 164 10.96 -9.83 -2.12
C GLN A 164 12.18 -10.58 -2.66
N ARG A 165 13.19 -10.83 -1.82
CA ARG A 165 14.38 -11.63 -2.18
C ARG A 165 14.02 -13.05 -2.59
N ALA A 166 13.10 -13.68 -1.85
CA ALA A 166 12.68 -15.05 -2.09
C ALA A 166 11.57 -15.19 -3.14
N ARG A 167 10.90 -14.09 -3.51
CA ARG A 167 9.65 -14.08 -4.30
C ARG A 167 8.57 -14.93 -3.64
N CYS A 168 8.45 -14.77 -2.34
CA CYS A 168 7.58 -15.58 -1.50
C CYS A 168 6.55 -14.66 -0.85
N MET A 169 5.30 -14.72 -1.32
CA MET A 169 4.23 -13.89 -0.74
C MET A 169 4.01 -14.26 0.73
N VAL A 170 3.56 -13.29 1.53
CA VAL A 170 3.38 -13.49 2.96
C VAL A 170 1.90 -13.40 3.30
N ILE A 171 1.44 -14.40 4.05
CA ILE A 171 0.10 -14.43 4.62
C ILE A 171 0.24 -14.36 6.13
N GLY A 172 -0.25 -13.28 6.73
CA GLY A 172 -0.27 -13.12 8.17
C GLY A 172 -1.55 -13.70 8.74
N GLU A 173 -1.45 -14.68 9.65
CA GLU A 173 -2.62 -15.14 10.37
C GLU A 173 -3.04 -14.08 11.41
N ASP A 174 -4.01 -13.26 11.03
CA ASP A 174 -4.57 -12.15 11.82
C ASP A 174 -5.93 -12.50 12.45
N LEU A 175 -6.04 -13.66 13.13
CA LEU A 175 -7.25 -14.05 13.86
C LEU A 175 -7.24 -13.53 15.31
N GLY A 176 -8.45 -13.37 15.84
CA GLY A 176 -8.66 -12.86 17.20
C GLY A 176 -8.60 -11.33 17.28
N THR A 177 -8.08 -10.82 18.41
CA THR A 177 -8.08 -9.38 18.71
C THR A 177 -6.90 -8.67 18.06
N VAL A 178 -7.08 -8.26 16.81
CA VAL A 178 -6.09 -7.51 16.02
C VAL A 178 -6.24 -6.01 16.24
N ALA A 179 -5.16 -5.34 16.63
CA ALA A 179 -5.14 -3.88 16.80
C ALA A 179 -5.16 -3.16 15.44
N ASP A 180 -5.75 -1.95 15.39
CA ASP A 180 -5.84 -1.15 14.15
C ASP A 180 -4.47 -0.81 13.56
N GLU A 181 -3.47 -0.53 14.42
CA GLU A 181 -2.07 -0.34 14.02
C GLU A 181 -1.54 -1.54 13.22
N MET A 182 -1.84 -2.76 13.67
CA MET A 182 -1.42 -3.98 12.98
C MET A 182 -2.13 -4.12 11.64
N ARG A 183 -3.43 -3.82 11.55
CA ARG A 183 -4.17 -3.86 10.28
C ARG A 183 -3.59 -2.88 9.27
N GLY A 184 -3.27 -1.65 9.71
CA GLY A 184 -2.63 -0.63 8.88
C GLY A 184 -1.25 -1.09 8.39
N ALA A 185 -0.45 -1.70 9.28
CA ALA A 185 0.88 -2.19 8.93
C ALA A 185 0.84 -3.36 7.92
N LEU A 186 -0.03 -4.36 8.13
CA LEU A 186 -0.19 -5.47 7.19
C LEU A 186 -0.62 -4.98 5.80
N ALA A 187 -1.53 -4.00 5.74
CA ALA A 187 -1.95 -3.39 4.47
C ALA A 187 -0.80 -2.65 3.76
N ARG A 188 -0.02 -1.84 4.51
CA ARG A 188 1.11 -1.08 3.97
C ARG A 188 2.24 -1.96 3.46
N PHE A 189 2.54 -3.05 4.16
CA PHE A 189 3.58 -4.01 3.76
C PHE A 189 3.06 -5.13 2.84
N GLU A 190 1.81 -5.01 2.35
CA GLU A 190 1.15 -5.99 1.47
C GLU A 190 1.15 -7.43 1.99
N VAL A 191 1.12 -7.61 3.31
CA VAL A 191 0.94 -8.92 3.93
C VAL A 191 -0.53 -9.28 3.85
N LEU A 192 -0.84 -10.42 3.21
CA LEU A 192 -2.22 -10.85 3.04
C LEU A 192 -2.82 -11.23 4.40
N SER A 193 -4.01 -10.74 4.67
CA SER A 193 -4.79 -11.12 5.84
C SER A 193 -5.36 -12.55 5.70
N TYR A 194 -5.79 -13.15 6.81
CA TYR A 194 -6.37 -14.49 6.89
C TYR A 194 -7.84 -14.43 7.34
N ARG A 195 -8.77 -14.72 6.42
CA ARG A 195 -10.22 -14.52 6.62
C ARG A 195 -10.95 -15.87 6.59
N LEU A 196 -11.66 -16.18 7.69
CA LEU A 196 -12.36 -17.45 7.86
C LEU A 196 -13.86 -17.28 7.83
N VAL A 197 -14.57 -18.07 7.04
CA VAL A 197 -16.03 -18.00 6.91
C VAL A 197 -16.71 -17.97 8.27
N TYR A 198 -16.30 -18.82 9.21
CA TYR A 198 -16.88 -18.89 10.55
C TYR A 198 -16.84 -17.57 11.34
N PHE A 199 -15.93 -16.66 11.02
CA PHE A 199 -15.75 -15.39 11.73
C PHE A 199 -16.24 -14.17 10.92
N GLU A 200 -16.48 -14.32 9.62
CA GLU A 200 -16.85 -13.21 8.73
C GLU A 200 -18.36 -12.93 8.76
N ARG A 201 -18.77 -12.21 9.81
CA ARG A 201 -20.17 -11.87 10.09
C ARG A 201 -20.35 -10.38 10.39
N HIS A 202 -21.55 -9.88 10.12
CA HIS A 202 -22.03 -8.58 10.54
C HIS A 202 -22.40 -8.57 12.03
N ALA A 203 -22.62 -7.40 12.61
CA ALA A 203 -23.01 -7.26 14.02
C ALA A 203 -24.37 -7.92 14.35
N ASP A 204 -25.25 -8.07 13.37
CA ASP A 204 -26.51 -8.81 13.48
C ASP A 204 -26.33 -10.35 13.32
N GLY A 205 -25.10 -10.78 13.08
CA GLY A 205 -24.67 -12.15 12.90
C GLY A 205 -25.04 -12.76 11.54
N GLN A 206 -25.45 -11.98 10.54
CA GLN A 206 -25.49 -12.43 9.14
C GLN A 206 -24.07 -12.66 8.62
N PHE A 207 -23.85 -13.68 7.79
CA PHE A 207 -22.57 -13.85 7.11
C PHE A 207 -22.40 -12.76 6.05
N LYS A 208 -21.17 -12.27 5.93
CA LYS A 208 -20.79 -11.31 4.88
C LYS A 208 -20.94 -11.95 3.51
N ALA A 209 -21.45 -11.21 2.52
CA ALA A 209 -21.48 -11.64 1.13
C ALA A 209 -20.06 -11.74 0.55
N PRO A 210 -19.82 -12.54 -0.50
CA PRO A 210 -18.48 -12.72 -1.05
C PRO A 210 -17.81 -11.41 -1.48
N SER A 211 -18.59 -10.44 -1.99
CA SER A 211 -18.10 -9.12 -2.40
C SER A 211 -17.58 -8.25 -1.26
N GLU A 212 -17.92 -8.57 -0.01
CA GLU A 212 -17.50 -7.82 1.18
C GLU A 212 -16.14 -8.27 1.72
N TYR A 213 -15.59 -9.39 1.22
CA TYR A 213 -14.29 -9.88 1.61
C TYR A 213 -13.18 -9.01 0.99
N PRO A 214 -12.09 -8.75 1.72
CA PRO A 214 -11.00 -7.94 1.19
C PRO A 214 -10.24 -8.68 0.08
N ARG A 215 -9.77 -7.93 -0.92
CA ARG A 215 -8.91 -8.48 -1.99
C ARG A 215 -7.58 -8.98 -1.44
N ASN A 216 -6.93 -8.23 -0.55
CA ASN A 216 -5.61 -8.55 0.00
C ASN A 216 -5.72 -9.55 1.18
N ALA A 217 -6.23 -10.73 0.89
CA ALA A 217 -6.39 -11.80 1.87
C ALA A 217 -6.31 -13.20 1.25
N LEU A 218 -6.03 -14.16 2.12
CA LEU A 218 -6.37 -15.57 1.98
C LEU A 218 -7.74 -15.81 2.64
N VAL A 219 -8.61 -16.53 1.94
CA VAL A 219 -9.90 -16.99 2.48
C VAL A 219 -9.95 -18.50 2.63
N ALA A 220 -10.56 -18.97 3.72
CA ALA A 220 -10.86 -20.38 3.93
C ALA A 220 -12.16 -20.54 4.73
N ILE A 221 -12.73 -21.74 4.76
CA ILE A 221 -13.87 -22.03 5.63
C ILE A 221 -13.40 -22.12 7.09
N SER A 222 -12.35 -22.91 7.31
CA SER A 222 -11.82 -23.28 8.61
C SER A 222 -10.29 -23.40 8.57
N THR A 223 -9.68 -23.89 9.65
CA THR A 223 -8.24 -24.15 9.80
C THR A 223 -8.02 -25.51 10.46
N HIS A 224 -6.75 -25.90 10.64
CA HIS A 224 -6.40 -27.11 11.36
C HIS A 224 -6.74 -27.07 12.86
N ASP A 225 -6.93 -25.88 13.43
CA ASP A 225 -7.30 -25.65 14.84
C ASP A 225 -8.81 -25.59 15.09
N LEU A 226 -9.60 -25.47 14.02
CA LEU A 226 -11.03 -25.31 14.08
C LEU A 226 -11.74 -26.59 13.61
N ALA A 227 -13.04 -26.65 13.88
CA ALA A 227 -13.89 -27.72 13.42
C ALA A 227 -13.88 -27.78 11.87
N THR A 228 -13.80 -28.97 11.30
CA THR A 228 -14.10 -29.17 9.88
C THR A 228 -15.52 -28.71 9.58
N LEU A 229 -15.86 -28.44 8.33
CA LEU A 229 -17.20 -28.05 7.90
C LEU A 229 -18.26 -29.05 8.38
N ALA A 230 -18.00 -30.35 8.23
CA ALA A 230 -18.92 -31.39 8.71
C ALA A 230 -18.96 -31.49 10.25
N GLY A 231 -17.82 -31.28 10.92
CA GLY A 231 -17.73 -31.21 12.38
C GLY A 231 -18.52 -30.05 12.96
N TRP A 232 -18.35 -28.86 12.38
CA TRP A 232 -19.05 -27.64 12.71
C TRP A 232 -20.55 -27.78 12.45
N TRP A 233 -20.93 -28.31 11.29
CA TRP A 233 -22.34 -28.51 10.91
C TRP A 233 -23.08 -29.43 11.88
N SER A 234 -22.46 -30.54 12.25
CA SER A 234 -23.05 -31.53 13.16
C SER A 234 -22.94 -31.17 14.65
N GLY A 235 -22.25 -30.07 14.99
CA GLY A 235 -21.94 -29.70 16.38
C GLY A 235 -21.04 -30.71 17.08
N HIS A 236 -20.26 -31.49 16.31
CA HIS A 236 -19.35 -32.49 16.87
C HIS A 236 -18.25 -31.85 17.71
N ASP A 237 -17.71 -30.72 17.27
CA ASP A 237 -16.70 -29.92 17.99
C ASP A 237 -17.20 -29.49 19.38
N LEU A 238 -18.45 -29.02 19.48
CA LEU A 238 -19.04 -28.60 20.75
C LEU A 238 -19.22 -29.79 21.70
N ARG A 239 -19.68 -30.95 21.19
CA ARG A 239 -19.81 -32.17 22.00
C ARG A 239 -18.46 -32.69 22.47
N LEU A 240 -17.45 -32.63 21.60
CA LEU A 240 -16.09 -33.04 21.93
C LEU A 240 -15.51 -32.12 23.00
N ARG A 241 -15.60 -30.79 22.84
CA ARG A 241 -15.20 -29.82 23.86
C ARG A 241 -15.90 -30.04 25.20
N LEU A 242 -17.20 -30.35 25.19
CA LEU A 242 -17.94 -30.69 26.41
C LEU A 242 -17.39 -31.95 27.08
N SER A 243 -17.15 -33.02 26.30
CA SER A 243 -16.60 -34.27 26.82
C SER A 243 -15.19 -34.14 27.39
N LEU A 244 -14.43 -33.15 26.92
CA LEU A 244 -13.08 -32.83 27.35
C LEU A 244 -13.04 -31.80 28.49
N GLY A 245 -14.20 -31.29 28.94
CA GLY A 245 -14.27 -30.29 30.01
C GLY A 245 -13.72 -28.91 29.61
N LEU A 246 -13.80 -28.56 28.33
CA LEU A 246 -13.28 -27.28 27.79
C LEU A 246 -14.30 -26.13 27.85
N PHE A 247 -15.46 -26.36 28.44
CA PHE A 247 -16.43 -25.30 28.76
C PHE A 247 -16.29 -24.90 30.23
N PRO A 248 -16.23 -23.60 30.55
CA PRO A 248 -16.17 -23.12 31.93
C PRO A 248 -17.46 -23.44 32.69
N ASP A 249 -18.61 -23.40 32.00
CA ASP A 249 -19.92 -23.72 32.54
C ASP A 249 -20.87 -24.25 31.45
N GLN A 250 -21.98 -24.82 31.90
CA GLN A 250 -23.01 -25.39 31.04
C GLN A 250 -23.76 -24.32 30.22
N ALA A 251 -23.89 -23.09 30.72
CA ALA A 251 -24.63 -22.03 30.05
C ALA A 251 -23.91 -21.56 28.79
N LEU A 252 -22.57 -21.51 28.79
CA LEU A 252 -21.79 -21.19 27.60
C LEU A 252 -21.92 -22.26 26.52
N PHE A 253 -21.94 -23.55 26.91
CA PHE A 253 -22.20 -24.65 25.97
C PHE A 253 -23.58 -24.52 25.33
N GLU A 254 -24.63 -24.27 26.13
CA GLU A 254 -26.00 -24.10 25.64
C GLU A 254 -26.12 -22.88 24.71
N LYS A 255 -25.47 -21.76 25.06
CA LYS A 255 -25.37 -20.57 24.19
C LYS A 255 -24.71 -20.93 22.86
N GLN A 256 -23.52 -21.54 22.86
CA GLN A 256 -22.81 -21.88 21.62
C GLN A 256 -23.57 -22.89 20.76
N LEU A 257 -24.31 -23.82 21.39
CA LEU A 257 -25.17 -24.76 20.66
C LEU A 257 -26.34 -24.06 19.96
N PHE A 258 -26.98 -23.10 20.63
CA PHE A 258 -28.03 -22.27 20.05
C PHE A 258 -27.50 -21.36 18.94
N ASP A 259 -26.39 -20.67 19.21
CA ASP A 259 -25.70 -19.80 18.24
C ASP A 259 -25.34 -20.62 16.99
N ARG A 260 -24.80 -21.85 17.14
CA ARG A 260 -24.49 -22.75 16.01
C ARG A 260 -25.71 -23.08 15.14
N ALA A 261 -26.87 -23.32 15.76
CA ALA A 261 -28.09 -23.63 15.01
C ALA A 261 -28.53 -22.44 14.15
N GLN A 262 -28.44 -21.22 14.68
CA GLN A 262 -28.69 -19.99 13.91
C GLN A 262 -27.60 -19.77 12.84
N GLU A 263 -26.35 -20.00 13.24
CA GLU A 263 -25.11 -20.19 12.47
C GLU A 263 -25.39 -20.79 11.08
N ARG A 264 -25.75 -22.06 11.13
CA ARG A 264 -25.99 -22.93 9.98
C ARG A 264 -27.06 -22.39 9.03
N ILE A 265 -28.17 -21.91 9.58
CA ILE A 265 -29.28 -21.38 8.79
C ILE A 265 -28.85 -20.11 8.05
N ARG A 266 -28.17 -19.19 8.75
CA ARG A 266 -27.71 -17.93 8.15
C ARG A 266 -26.67 -18.17 7.06
N LEU A 267 -25.78 -19.15 7.24
CA LEU A 267 -24.82 -19.54 6.21
C LEU A 267 -25.53 -20.04 4.95
N LEU A 268 -26.48 -20.98 5.08
CA LEU A 268 -27.23 -21.48 3.91
C LEU A 268 -28.02 -20.38 3.21
N LEU A 269 -28.64 -19.46 3.95
CA LEU A 269 -29.33 -18.32 3.36
C LEU A 269 -28.37 -17.37 2.63
N ALA A 270 -27.15 -17.16 3.15
CA ALA A 270 -26.12 -16.38 2.45
C ALA A 270 -25.70 -17.05 1.13
N VAL A 271 -25.45 -18.37 1.15
CA VAL A 271 -25.15 -19.16 -0.05
C VAL A 271 -26.31 -19.12 -1.06
N GLN A 272 -27.55 -19.18 -0.59
CA GLN A 272 -28.74 -19.08 -1.42
C GLN A 272 -28.89 -17.71 -2.09
N ARG A 273 -28.59 -16.61 -1.38
CA ARG A 273 -28.65 -15.25 -1.92
C ARG A 273 -27.67 -15.05 -3.08
N GLU A 274 -26.55 -15.76 -3.06
CA GLU A 274 -25.59 -15.83 -4.17
C GLU A 274 -26.07 -16.74 -5.32
N GLY A 275 -27.25 -17.35 -5.22
CA GLY A 275 -27.79 -18.24 -6.24
C GLY A 275 -27.04 -19.56 -6.38
N LEU A 276 -26.31 -19.97 -5.34
CA LEU A 276 -25.54 -21.22 -5.33
C LEU A 276 -26.34 -22.43 -4.82
N LEU A 277 -27.47 -22.18 -4.14
CA LEU A 277 -28.42 -23.21 -3.70
C LEU A 277 -29.85 -22.77 -3.99
N SER A 278 -30.72 -23.74 -4.25
CA SER A 278 -32.17 -23.51 -4.35
C SER A 278 -32.81 -23.38 -2.96
N ALA A 279 -34.00 -22.79 -2.88
CA ALA A 279 -34.76 -22.72 -1.63
C ALA A 279 -35.09 -24.11 -1.07
N ASP A 280 -35.34 -25.08 -1.96
CA ASP A 280 -35.61 -26.48 -1.59
C ASP A 280 -34.37 -27.16 -0.99
N ALA A 281 -33.20 -26.97 -1.61
CA ALA A 281 -31.93 -27.48 -1.11
C ALA A 281 -31.60 -26.90 0.27
N VAL A 282 -31.85 -25.60 0.49
CA VAL A 282 -31.68 -24.96 1.81
C VAL A 282 -32.61 -25.56 2.86
N ALA A 283 -33.90 -25.74 2.53
CA ALA A 283 -34.88 -26.33 3.44
C ALA A 283 -34.49 -27.76 3.83
N HIS A 284 -34.04 -28.57 2.86
CA HIS A 284 -33.57 -29.92 3.09
C HIS A 284 -32.31 -29.95 3.96
N ALA A 285 -31.29 -29.17 3.61
CA ALA A 285 -30.01 -29.12 4.31
C ALA A 285 -30.16 -28.65 5.76
N THR A 286 -31.03 -27.67 6.03
CA THR A 286 -31.28 -27.14 7.38
C THR A 286 -31.71 -28.24 8.35
N GLY A 287 -32.52 -29.20 7.90
CA GLY A 287 -32.97 -30.34 8.71
C GLY A 287 -31.99 -31.52 8.74
N ALA A 288 -30.95 -31.51 7.91
CA ALA A 288 -30.01 -32.63 7.78
C ALA A 288 -28.89 -32.57 8.84
N GLN A 289 -28.50 -33.76 9.33
CA GLN A 289 -27.38 -33.90 10.26
C GLN A 289 -26.03 -33.86 9.54
N THR A 290 -25.97 -34.36 8.30
CA THR A 290 -24.79 -34.37 7.44
C THR A 290 -25.03 -33.50 6.22
N LEU A 291 -23.97 -32.85 5.73
CA LEU A 291 -24.01 -32.09 4.50
C LEU A 291 -23.95 -33.03 3.29
N SER A 292 -24.73 -32.75 2.26
CA SER A 292 -24.57 -33.39 0.95
C SER A 292 -23.36 -32.80 0.22
N SER A 293 -22.84 -33.54 -0.77
CA SER A 293 -21.76 -33.06 -1.65
C SER A 293 -22.13 -31.76 -2.37
N GLU A 294 -23.39 -31.62 -2.79
CA GLU A 294 -23.93 -30.39 -3.38
C GLU A 294 -23.78 -29.18 -2.44
N VAL A 295 -24.16 -29.33 -1.16
CA VAL A 295 -24.08 -28.22 -0.20
C VAL A 295 -22.63 -27.90 0.16
N ILE A 296 -21.77 -28.91 0.29
CA ILE A 296 -20.33 -28.70 0.49
C ILE A 296 -19.74 -27.92 -0.69
N ALA A 297 -20.02 -28.32 -1.92
CA ALA A 297 -19.57 -27.63 -3.12
C ALA A 297 -20.11 -26.19 -3.21
N ALA A 298 -21.37 -25.96 -2.83
CA ALA A 298 -21.97 -24.63 -2.82
C ALA A 298 -21.34 -23.69 -1.78
N ILE A 299 -21.02 -24.18 -0.58
CA ILE A 299 -20.31 -23.38 0.44
C ILE A 299 -18.89 -23.04 -0.02
N HIS A 300 -18.19 -23.98 -0.65
CA HIS A 300 -16.87 -23.68 -1.24
C HIS A 300 -16.98 -22.71 -2.41
N ALA A 301 -18.00 -22.85 -3.27
CA ALA A 301 -18.27 -21.91 -4.36
C ALA A 301 -18.54 -20.49 -3.84
N PHE A 302 -19.21 -20.36 -2.69
CA PHE A 302 -19.43 -19.08 -2.03
C PHE A 302 -18.10 -18.41 -1.65
N VAL A 303 -17.17 -19.16 -1.06
CA VAL A 303 -15.82 -18.67 -0.73
C VAL A 303 -15.02 -18.37 -2.00
N ALA A 304 -15.16 -19.19 -3.04
CA ALA A 304 -14.46 -19.00 -4.31
C ALA A 304 -14.86 -17.72 -5.03
N ARG A 305 -16.08 -17.21 -4.80
CA ARG A 305 -16.56 -15.95 -5.40
C ARG A 305 -16.05 -14.69 -4.72
N THR A 306 -15.33 -14.79 -3.61
CA THR A 306 -14.71 -13.61 -2.99
C THR A 306 -13.65 -13.02 -3.91
N PRO A 307 -13.38 -11.70 -3.84
CA PRO A 307 -12.29 -11.07 -4.58
C PRO A 307 -10.92 -11.36 -3.96
N SER A 308 -10.84 -12.13 -2.87
CA SER A 308 -9.60 -12.42 -2.15
C SER A 308 -8.62 -13.20 -3.01
N GLN A 309 -7.36 -12.76 -3.01
CA GLN A 309 -6.30 -13.26 -3.90
C GLN A 309 -6.05 -14.77 -3.76
N VAL A 310 -6.11 -15.30 -2.53
CA VAL A 310 -5.87 -16.72 -2.25
C VAL A 310 -7.10 -17.36 -1.63
N MET A 311 -7.43 -18.58 -2.07
CA MET A 311 -8.43 -19.42 -1.41
C MET A 311 -7.77 -20.73 -1.03
N MET A 312 -7.99 -21.17 0.21
CA MET A 312 -7.52 -22.46 0.71
C MET A 312 -8.70 -23.40 0.92
N VAL A 313 -8.52 -24.66 0.53
CA VAL A 313 -9.47 -25.75 0.72
C VAL A 313 -8.83 -26.78 1.63
N GLN A 314 -9.51 -27.15 2.71
CA GLN A 314 -9.10 -28.27 3.55
C GLN A 314 -9.56 -29.59 2.92
N LEU A 315 -8.68 -30.59 2.89
CA LEU A 315 -9.02 -31.89 2.31
C LEU A 315 -10.07 -32.62 3.15
N GLU A 316 -10.08 -32.40 4.46
CA GLU A 316 -11.09 -32.89 5.39
C GLU A 316 -12.48 -32.39 5.00
N ASP A 317 -12.62 -31.12 4.62
CA ASP A 317 -13.89 -30.54 4.20
C ASP A 317 -14.33 -31.10 2.84
N ALA A 318 -13.39 -31.24 1.89
CA ALA A 318 -13.65 -31.85 0.60
C ALA A 318 -14.21 -33.28 0.73
N MET A 319 -13.69 -34.05 1.68
CA MET A 319 -14.11 -35.43 1.97
C MET A 319 -15.26 -35.54 2.98
N GLY A 320 -15.76 -34.42 3.53
CA GLY A 320 -16.83 -34.42 4.53
C GLY A 320 -16.44 -35.08 5.87
N MET A 321 -15.16 -35.04 6.25
CA MET A 321 -14.68 -35.60 7.51
C MET A 321 -15.16 -34.76 8.71
N THR A 322 -15.61 -35.41 9.78
CA THR A 322 -16.15 -34.75 10.98
C THR A 322 -15.09 -34.42 12.03
N GLU A 323 -14.02 -35.20 12.07
CA GLU A 323 -12.96 -35.09 13.09
C GLU A 323 -11.96 -33.99 12.74
N GLN A 324 -11.62 -33.14 13.70
CA GLN A 324 -10.61 -32.08 13.52
C GLN A 324 -9.18 -32.60 13.79
N ALA A 325 -8.19 -31.99 13.13
CA ALA A 325 -6.78 -32.38 13.23
C ALA A 325 -6.16 -32.02 14.59
N ASN A 326 -6.51 -30.85 15.13
CA ASN A 326 -6.06 -30.35 16.42
C ASN A 326 -7.24 -29.79 17.24
N MET A 327 -7.22 -29.98 18.56
CA MET A 327 -8.15 -29.39 19.51
C MET A 327 -7.39 -28.44 20.44
N PRO A 328 -7.45 -27.12 20.23
CA PRO A 328 -6.78 -26.15 21.07
C PRO A 328 -7.13 -26.32 22.56
N GLY A 329 -6.13 -26.10 23.43
CA GLY A 329 -6.28 -26.28 24.88
C GLY A 329 -6.19 -27.72 25.38
N THR A 330 -5.75 -28.67 24.54
CA THR A 330 -5.57 -30.07 24.93
C THR A 330 -4.13 -30.55 24.67
N THR A 331 -3.65 -31.49 25.49
CA THR A 331 -2.33 -32.13 25.31
C THR A 331 -2.50 -33.63 25.05
N ASP A 332 -2.77 -34.40 26.09
CA ASP A 332 -2.90 -35.87 26.03
C ASP A 332 -4.37 -36.35 25.93
N SER A 333 -5.32 -35.43 26.12
CA SER A 333 -6.75 -35.72 26.16
C SER A 333 -7.42 -35.82 24.78
N HIS A 334 -6.75 -35.35 23.72
CA HIS A 334 -7.18 -35.47 22.33
C HIS A 334 -6.00 -35.90 21.45
N PRO A 335 -6.19 -36.76 20.43
CA PRO A 335 -5.11 -37.22 19.54
C PRO A 335 -4.71 -36.14 18.51
N ASN A 336 -4.27 -34.97 18.98
CA ASN A 336 -3.80 -33.85 18.17
C ASN A 336 -2.69 -34.30 17.21
N TRP A 337 -2.75 -33.83 15.97
CA TRP A 337 -1.74 -34.05 14.93
C TRP A 337 -1.52 -35.53 14.54
N ARG A 338 -2.44 -36.42 14.90
CA ARG A 338 -2.37 -37.87 14.63
C ARG A 338 -3.48 -38.37 13.71
N ARG A 339 -4.51 -37.55 13.47
CA ARG A 339 -5.64 -37.91 12.60
C ARG A 339 -5.16 -37.98 11.14
N LYS A 340 -5.48 -39.08 10.47
CA LYS A 340 -5.20 -39.27 9.04
C LYS A 340 -6.43 -38.89 8.21
N LEU A 341 -6.20 -38.53 6.96
CA LEU A 341 -7.24 -38.47 5.94
C LEU A 341 -7.90 -39.86 5.78
N SER A 342 -9.19 -39.87 5.41
CA SER A 342 -9.97 -41.10 5.23
C SER A 342 -9.59 -41.88 3.96
N LEU A 343 -9.00 -41.21 2.97
CA LEU A 343 -8.56 -41.78 1.69
C LEU A 343 -7.06 -41.58 1.51
N ASP A 344 -6.42 -42.47 0.75
CA ASP A 344 -5.06 -42.24 0.27
C ASP A 344 -5.02 -41.25 -0.92
N LEU A 345 -3.84 -40.72 -1.25
CA LEU A 345 -3.70 -39.70 -2.30
C LEU A 345 -4.08 -40.20 -3.71
N ARG A 346 -3.99 -41.51 -3.98
CA ARG A 346 -4.36 -42.09 -5.29
C ARG A 346 -5.86 -42.25 -5.39
N GLU A 347 -6.50 -42.66 -4.30
CA GLU A 347 -7.95 -42.75 -4.18
C GLU A 347 -8.60 -41.36 -4.27
N LEU A 348 -8.04 -40.37 -3.55
CA LEU A 348 -8.51 -38.98 -3.56
C LEU A 348 -8.51 -38.38 -4.98
N ALA A 349 -7.50 -38.70 -5.79
CA ALA A 349 -7.40 -38.21 -7.17
C ALA A 349 -8.53 -38.72 -8.09
N GLY A 350 -9.20 -39.81 -7.72
CA GLY A 350 -10.33 -40.40 -8.45
C GLY A 350 -11.67 -40.28 -7.73
N ASP A 351 -11.73 -39.60 -6.58
CA ASP A 351 -12.95 -39.44 -5.80
C ASP A 351 -13.90 -38.44 -6.47
N GLU A 352 -15.13 -38.89 -6.79
CA GLU A 352 -16.07 -38.10 -7.58
C GLU A 352 -16.53 -36.82 -6.85
N GLN A 353 -16.66 -36.87 -5.52
CA GLN A 353 -17.02 -35.71 -4.71
C GLN A 353 -15.92 -34.64 -4.76
N THR A 354 -14.67 -35.06 -4.59
CA THR A 354 -13.50 -34.17 -4.66
C THR A 354 -13.34 -33.60 -6.07
N LEU A 355 -13.50 -34.42 -7.11
CA LEU A 355 -13.43 -33.98 -8.51
C LEU A 355 -14.53 -32.96 -8.85
N GLU A 356 -15.75 -33.15 -8.35
CA GLU A 356 -16.85 -32.20 -8.54
C GLU A 356 -16.57 -30.85 -7.87
N LEU A 357 -16.02 -30.87 -6.65
CA LEU A 357 -15.57 -29.67 -5.99
C LEU A 357 -14.47 -28.97 -6.80
N CYS A 358 -13.46 -29.70 -7.28
CA CYS A 358 -12.40 -29.15 -8.12
C CYS A 358 -12.96 -28.50 -9.41
N ARG A 359 -13.91 -29.15 -10.10
CA ARG A 359 -14.57 -28.58 -11.29
C ARG A 359 -15.32 -27.29 -10.96
N THR A 360 -16.08 -27.29 -9.87
CA THR A 360 -16.82 -26.11 -9.39
C THR A 360 -15.87 -24.94 -9.11
N LEU A 361 -14.79 -25.20 -8.38
CA LEU A 361 -13.80 -24.19 -8.04
C LEU A 361 -13.05 -23.68 -9.26
N ALA A 362 -12.63 -24.56 -10.18
CA ALA A 362 -11.94 -24.17 -11.40
C ALA A 362 -12.81 -23.33 -12.35
N ALA A 363 -14.14 -23.53 -12.34
CA ALA A 363 -15.06 -22.69 -13.10
C ALA A 363 -15.16 -21.26 -12.56
N ILE A 364 -15.05 -21.09 -11.23
CA ILE A 364 -15.18 -19.77 -10.56
C ILE A 364 -13.81 -19.06 -10.51
N ARG A 365 -12.75 -19.80 -10.18
CA ARG A 365 -11.36 -19.35 -10.11
C ARG A 365 -10.53 -20.11 -11.16
N PRO A 366 -10.65 -19.75 -12.44
CA PRO A 366 -9.92 -20.43 -13.50
C PRO A 366 -8.43 -20.26 -13.29
N HIS A 367 -7.68 -21.34 -13.48
CA HIS A 367 -6.22 -21.29 -13.50
C HIS A 367 -5.80 -20.42 -14.70
N PRO A 368 -5.23 -19.23 -14.51
CA PRO A 368 -4.70 -18.49 -15.64
C PRO A 368 -3.58 -19.33 -16.27
N VAL A 369 -3.55 -19.44 -17.59
CA VAL A 369 -2.34 -19.91 -18.28
C VAL A 369 -1.30 -18.84 -18.00
N LEU A 370 -0.50 -19.02 -16.95
CA LEU A 370 0.63 -18.16 -16.68
C LEU A 370 1.59 -18.36 -17.85
N ARG A 371 1.58 -17.43 -18.79
CA ARG A 371 2.77 -17.22 -19.62
C ARG A 371 3.88 -17.06 -18.61
N THR A 372 4.79 -18.02 -18.57
CA THR A 372 5.99 -17.98 -17.75
C THR A 372 6.69 -16.67 -18.05
N LEU A 373 6.43 -15.64 -17.22
CA LEU A 373 7.31 -14.50 -17.16
C LEU A 373 8.62 -15.10 -16.66
N PRO A 374 9.69 -15.07 -17.47
CA PRO A 374 10.93 -15.69 -17.07
C PRO A 374 11.32 -15.12 -15.71
N ARG A 375 11.61 -16.01 -14.76
CA ARG A 375 12.22 -15.66 -13.48
C ARG A 375 13.55 -14.95 -13.79
N ARG A 376 13.51 -13.63 -14.00
CA ARG A 376 14.73 -12.82 -14.05
C ARG A 376 15.32 -12.89 -12.66
N SER A 377 16.43 -13.57 -12.43
CA SER A 377 17.23 -13.27 -11.22
C SER A 377 17.43 -11.76 -11.18
N VAL A 378 17.41 -11.14 -10.00
CA VAL A 378 17.96 -9.77 -9.86
C VAL A 378 19.48 -9.94 -9.97
N GLU A 379 19.96 -10.29 -11.16
CA GLU A 379 21.34 -10.15 -11.52
C GLU A 379 21.55 -8.67 -11.79
N THR A 380 22.45 -8.05 -11.02
CA THR A 380 22.92 -6.70 -11.30
C THR A 380 23.47 -6.67 -12.72
N VAL A 381 22.71 -6.10 -13.66
CA VAL A 381 23.16 -5.91 -15.04
C VAL A 381 24.15 -4.75 -15.04
N ILE A 382 25.43 -5.06 -15.19
CA ILE A 382 26.48 -4.03 -15.31
C ILE A 382 26.55 -3.58 -16.78
N PRO A 383 26.27 -2.30 -17.10
CA PRO A 383 26.38 -1.80 -18.45
C PRO A 383 27.82 -1.91 -18.96
N ARG A 384 28.03 -2.68 -20.04
CA ARG A 384 29.35 -2.74 -20.72
C ARG A 384 29.84 -1.37 -21.24
N ALA A 385 28.95 -0.57 -21.80
CA ALA A 385 29.22 0.76 -22.33
C ALA A 385 27.90 1.55 -22.45
N THR A 386 27.94 2.84 -22.13
CA THR A 386 26.77 3.72 -22.19
C THR A 386 26.93 4.82 -23.24
N TYR A 387 25.80 5.26 -23.82
CA TYR A 387 25.74 6.45 -24.67
C TYR A 387 24.65 7.39 -24.17
N ARG A 388 24.98 8.65 -23.89
CA ARG A 388 24.02 9.61 -23.32
C ARG A 388 23.10 10.17 -24.41
N LEU A 389 21.80 10.01 -24.20
CA LEU A 389 20.75 10.63 -25.00
C LEU A 389 20.17 11.80 -24.21
N GLN A 390 20.32 12.99 -24.76
CA GLN A 390 19.76 14.22 -24.19
C GLN A 390 18.46 14.52 -24.93
N PHE A 391 17.34 14.16 -24.30
CA PHE A 391 16.02 14.36 -24.87
C PHE A 391 15.56 15.82 -24.73
N HIS A 392 14.95 16.33 -25.80
CA HIS A 392 14.28 17.63 -25.87
C HIS A 392 13.37 17.66 -27.11
N LYS A 393 12.61 18.74 -27.30
CA LYS A 393 11.66 18.89 -28.44
C LYS A 393 12.25 18.77 -29.85
N ASP A 394 13.58 18.83 -30.00
CA ASP A 394 14.29 18.73 -31.28
C ASP A 394 15.14 17.43 -31.36
N PHE A 395 15.02 16.56 -30.36
CA PHE A 395 15.58 15.21 -30.30
C PHE A 395 14.69 14.36 -29.38
N ASP A 396 13.63 13.81 -29.95
CA ASP A 396 12.59 13.08 -29.21
C ASP A 396 12.84 11.55 -29.17
N PHE A 397 11.85 10.78 -28.71
CA PHE A 397 11.96 9.33 -28.70
C PHE A 397 12.06 8.71 -30.09
N ASP A 398 11.35 9.25 -31.09
CA ASP A 398 11.37 8.71 -32.45
C ASP A 398 12.72 9.04 -33.15
N ASP A 399 13.31 10.20 -32.87
CA ASP A 399 14.69 10.53 -33.28
C ASP A 399 15.71 9.58 -32.64
N ALA A 400 15.55 9.27 -31.36
CA ALA A 400 16.41 8.33 -30.66
C ALA A 400 16.30 6.91 -31.24
N ILE A 401 15.09 6.46 -31.57
CA ILE A 401 14.85 5.16 -32.25
C ILE A 401 15.68 5.06 -33.53
N ALA A 402 15.74 6.13 -34.33
CA ALA A 402 16.45 6.13 -35.61
C ALA A 402 17.95 5.86 -35.49
N ILE A 403 18.57 6.19 -34.34
CA ILE A 403 20.01 6.00 -34.12
C ILE A 403 20.37 4.70 -33.39
N LEU A 404 19.41 4.00 -32.78
CA LEU A 404 19.66 2.77 -32.01
C LEU A 404 20.44 1.70 -32.79
N PRO A 405 20.14 1.41 -34.07
CA PRO A 405 20.92 0.41 -34.82
C PRO A 405 22.39 0.79 -34.98
N TYR A 406 22.69 2.10 -35.05
CA TYR A 406 24.07 2.59 -35.10
C TYR A 406 24.76 2.40 -33.74
N LEU A 407 24.09 2.76 -32.64
CA LEU A 407 24.63 2.59 -31.28
C LEU A 407 24.91 1.12 -30.95
N ALA A 408 24.01 0.21 -31.35
CA ALA A 408 24.21 -1.23 -31.21
C ALA A 408 25.46 -1.71 -31.97
N ARG A 409 25.68 -1.26 -33.22
CA ARG A 409 26.90 -1.58 -33.97
C ARG A 409 28.18 -1.00 -33.36
N LEU A 410 28.08 0.14 -32.67
CA LEU A 410 29.20 0.75 -31.96
C LEU A 410 29.60 -0.06 -30.71
N GLY A 411 28.75 -0.97 -30.25
CA GLY A 411 28.99 -1.80 -29.07
C GLY A 411 28.44 -1.20 -27.77
N VAL A 412 27.64 -0.13 -27.86
CA VAL A 412 26.87 0.39 -26.73
C VAL A 412 25.96 -0.73 -26.23
N SER A 413 25.90 -0.93 -24.91
CA SER A 413 24.99 -1.90 -24.31
C SER A 413 23.76 -1.25 -23.71
N HIS A 414 23.89 -0.02 -23.20
CA HIS A 414 22.79 0.73 -22.62
C HIS A 414 22.80 2.18 -23.10
N VAL A 415 21.64 2.74 -23.40
CA VAL A 415 21.51 4.19 -23.53
C VAL A 415 21.36 4.81 -22.15
N TYR A 416 21.96 5.98 -21.93
CA TYR A 416 21.78 6.77 -20.72
C TYR A 416 20.88 7.95 -21.06
N CYS A 417 19.60 7.83 -20.70
CA CYS A 417 18.57 8.80 -20.98
C CYS A 417 18.62 9.93 -19.95
N SER A 418 18.63 11.19 -20.40
CA SER A 418 18.29 12.34 -19.55
C SER A 418 16.88 12.18 -18.95
N PRO A 419 16.47 13.02 -17.98
CA PRO A 419 15.12 12.95 -17.42
C PRO A 419 14.05 13.00 -18.52
N ILE A 420 13.02 12.16 -18.37
CA ILE A 420 11.92 12.01 -19.34
C ILE A 420 10.57 12.46 -18.77
N GLN A 421 10.51 12.72 -17.47
CA GLN A 421 9.38 13.32 -16.79
C GLN A 421 9.04 14.67 -17.43
N ARG A 422 7.79 15.10 -17.32
CA ARG A 422 7.35 16.38 -17.86
C ARG A 422 8.10 17.52 -17.18
N ALA A 423 9.02 18.11 -17.91
CA ALA A 423 9.71 19.34 -17.60
C ALA A 423 8.92 20.56 -18.09
N ARG A 424 9.44 21.76 -17.84
CA ARG A 424 8.83 22.98 -18.38
C ARG A 424 8.81 22.93 -19.92
N PRO A 425 7.78 23.51 -20.56
CA PRO A 425 7.70 23.60 -22.01
C PRO A 425 8.98 24.22 -22.60
N GLY A 426 9.53 23.59 -23.64
CA GLY A 426 10.76 24.04 -24.29
C GLY A 426 12.05 23.73 -23.53
N SER A 427 12.01 22.96 -22.43
CA SER A 427 13.22 22.53 -21.74
C SER A 427 14.14 21.73 -22.66
N MET A 428 15.42 22.14 -22.70
CA MET A 428 16.46 21.46 -23.49
C MET A 428 17.24 20.42 -22.67
N HIS A 429 16.97 20.33 -21.36
CA HIS A 429 17.74 19.49 -20.44
C HIS A 429 16.89 18.52 -19.62
N GLY A 430 15.62 18.84 -19.34
CA GLY A 430 14.67 17.98 -18.62
C GLY A 430 14.76 18.00 -17.09
N TYR A 431 15.82 18.58 -16.51
CA TYR A 431 16.03 18.67 -15.05
C TYR A 431 15.05 19.62 -14.31
N ASP A 432 14.35 20.50 -15.01
CA ASP A 432 13.32 21.40 -14.47
C ASP A 432 11.94 20.72 -14.48
N VAL A 433 11.86 19.55 -13.84
CA VAL A 433 10.64 18.72 -13.78
C VAL A 433 9.50 19.49 -13.13
N VAL A 434 8.31 19.45 -13.74
CA VAL A 434 7.08 20.06 -13.22
C VAL A 434 5.98 19.04 -12.91
N ALA A 435 6.15 17.79 -13.37
CA ALA A 435 5.31 16.66 -12.98
C ALA A 435 6.08 15.33 -13.07
N HIS A 436 6.17 14.61 -11.95
CA HIS A 436 6.89 13.34 -11.85
C HIS A 436 6.07 12.13 -12.34
N ASP A 437 4.76 12.28 -12.47
CA ASP A 437 3.79 11.23 -12.84
C ASP A 437 3.50 11.17 -14.34
N GLN A 438 4.15 12.01 -15.15
CA GLN A 438 3.88 12.18 -16.57
C GLN A 438 5.17 12.17 -17.37
N ILE A 439 5.20 11.41 -18.47
CA ILE A 439 6.25 11.52 -19.48
C ILE A 439 6.02 12.81 -20.28
N ASN A 440 7.11 13.54 -20.58
CA ASN A 440 7.04 14.80 -21.30
C ASN A 440 6.38 14.62 -22.69
N PRO A 441 5.26 15.32 -22.97
CA PRO A 441 4.59 15.23 -24.26
C PRO A 441 5.45 15.72 -25.42
N GLU A 442 6.39 16.65 -25.21
CA GLU A 442 7.31 17.13 -26.25
C GLU A 442 8.30 16.05 -26.71
N LEU A 443 8.45 14.95 -25.96
CA LEU A 443 9.28 13.80 -26.32
C LEU A 443 8.48 12.70 -27.05
N GLY A 444 7.17 12.88 -27.22
CA GLY A 444 6.24 11.86 -27.75
C GLY A 444 5.37 11.18 -26.69
N GLY A 445 5.49 11.59 -25.41
CA GLY A 445 4.65 11.11 -24.32
C GLY A 445 4.81 9.61 -24.03
N ALA A 446 3.82 9.04 -23.32
CA ALA A 446 3.84 7.63 -22.93
C ALA A 446 3.93 6.67 -24.14
N GLU A 447 3.15 6.94 -25.20
CA GLU A 447 3.16 6.12 -26.41
C GLU A 447 4.52 6.16 -27.13
N GLY A 448 5.18 7.33 -27.17
CA GLY A 448 6.53 7.46 -27.71
C GLY A 448 7.56 6.67 -26.90
N PHE A 449 7.46 6.73 -25.57
CA PHE A 449 8.35 5.97 -24.69
C PHE A 449 8.17 4.45 -24.84
N GLU A 450 6.95 3.97 -25.01
CA GLU A 450 6.67 2.56 -25.27
C GLU A 450 7.32 2.08 -26.58
N ARG A 451 7.20 2.88 -27.65
CA ARG A 451 7.88 2.61 -28.93
C ARG A 451 9.39 2.57 -28.76
N PHE A 452 9.95 3.53 -28.02
CA PHE A 452 11.37 3.59 -27.74
C PHE A 452 11.88 2.36 -26.97
N CYS A 453 11.16 1.96 -25.92
CA CYS A 453 11.47 0.75 -25.16
C CYS A 453 11.41 -0.52 -26.03
N ALA A 454 10.45 -0.62 -26.94
CA ALA A 454 10.38 -1.73 -27.90
C ALA A 454 11.58 -1.73 -28.85
N ALA A 455 11.93 -0.58 -29.41
CA ALA A 455 13.07 -0.46 -30.31
C ALA A 455 14.42 -0.76 -29.64
N LEU A 456 14.59 -0.39 -28.36
CA LEU A 456 15.76 -0.78 -27.56
C LEU A 456 15.89 -2.29 -27.47
N ARG A 457 14.80 -3.00 -27.14
CA ARG A 457 14.77 -4.47 -27.07
C ARG A 457 15.09 -5.10 -28.42
N ASP A 458 14.52 -4.61 -29.51
CA ASP A 458 14.75 -5.11 -30.86
C ASP A 458 16.22 -4.96 -31.30
N ASN A 459 16.94 -3.97 -30.75
CA ASN A 459 18.35 -3.73 -31.00
C ASN A 459 19.28 -4.36 -29.93
N GLY A 460 18.73 -5.08 -28.95
CA GLY A 460 19.51 -5.68 -27.86
C GLY A 460 20.20 -4.66 -26.95
N LEU A 461 19.62 -3.46 -26.82
CA LEU A 461 20.09 -2.38 -25.96
C LEU A 461 19.22 -2.30 -24.70
N GLY A 462 19.86 -2.01 -23.56
CA GLY A 462 19.17 -1.62 -22.34
C GLY A 462 19.10 -0.09 -22.17
N GLN A 463 18.52 0.38 -21.07
CA GLN A 463 18.53 1.80 -20.73
C GLN A 463 18.76 2.08 -19.25
N LEU A 464 19.48 3.18 -19.00
CA LEU A 464 19.62 3.83 -17.71
C LEU A 464 18.84 5.15 -17.77
N LEU A 465 17.96 5.38 -16.81
CA LEU A 465 17.18 6.61 -16.71
C LEU A 465 17.78 7.55 -15.65
N ASP A 466 18.04 8.80 -16.02
CA ASP A 466 18.36 9.86 -15.06
C ASP A 466 17.10 10.26 -14.29
N LEU A 467 17.18 10.25 -12.96
CA LEU A 467 16.09 10.66 -12.08
C LEU A 467 16.54 11.85 -11.24
N VAL A 468 15.71 12.90 -11.20
CA VAL A 468 15.95 14.14 -10.47
C VAL A 468 14.85 14.29 -9.41
N PRO A 469 14.98 13.66 -8.23
CA PRO A 469 13.89 13.63 -7.27
C PRO A 469 13.87 14.84 -6.32
N ASN A 470 14.95 15.62 -6.25
CA ASN A 470 15.18 16.53 -5.14
C ASN A 470 14.71 17.98 -5.35
N HIS A 471 14.24 18.34 -6.54
CA HIS A 471 13.72 19.67 -6.85
C HIS A 471 12.74 19.66 -8.02
N MET A 472 11.97 20.75 -8.16
CA MET A 472 11.07 20.98 -9.30
C MET A 472 11.22 22.38 -9.86
N GLY A 473 10.87 22.56 -11.14
CA GLY A 473 10.73 23.87 -11.77
C GLY A 473 9.56 24.66 -11.18
N VAL A 474 9.79 25.88 -10.69
CA VAL A 474 8.79 26.67 -9.93
C VAL A 474 8.43 28.04 -10.54
N LEU A 475 8.94 28.36 -11.73
CA LEU A 475 8.52 29.55 -12.47
C LEU A 475 7.61 29.21 -13.65
N GLY A 476 6.78 30.18 -14.05
CA GLY A 476 5.89 30.06 -15.20
C GLY A 476 4.47 29.67 -14.77
N ALA A 477 3.89 28.67 -15.44
CA ALA A 477 2.50 28.29 -15.26
C ALA A 477 2.27 26.76 -15.22
N ASP A 478 3.34 25.97 -15.19
CA ASP A 478 3.30 24.55 -15.55
C ASP A 478 3.32 23.60 -14.35
N ASN A 479 3.85 24.06 -13.21
CA ASN A 479 3.96 23.26 -11.99
C ASN A 479 2.70 23.40 -11.13
N ALA A 480 1.82 22.40 -11.22
CA ALA A 480 0.56 22.38 -10.47
C ALA A 480 0.76 22.40 -8.95
N TRP A 481 1.79 21.71 -8.42
CA TRP A 481 2.05 21.68 -6.98
C TRP A 481 2.47 23.07 -6.49
N TRP A 482 3.38 23.71 -7.21
CA TRP A 482 3.85 25.05 -6.85
C TRP A 482 2.74 26.09 -6.97
N LEU A 483 1.96 26.06 -8.04
CA LEU A 483 0.82 26.98 -8.21
C LEU A 483 -0.23 26.80 -7.10
N ASP A 484 -0.48 25.58 -6.65
CA ASP A 484 -1.37 25.31 -5.52
C ASP A 484 -0.82 25.90 -4.21
N VAL A 485 0.49 25.81 -3.98
CA VAL A 485 1.18 26.46 -2.86
C VAL A 485 1.04 27.98 -2.94
N LEU A 486 1.22 28.59 -4.11
CA LEU A 486 1.03 30.04 -4.29
C LEU A 486 -0.42 30.48 -4.07
N GLU A 487 -1.38 29.61 -4.38
CA GLU A 487 -2.80 29.88 -4.20
C GLU A 487 -3.26 29.72 -2.73
N ASN A 488 -2.72 28.75 -2.01
CA ASN A 488 -3.25 28.34 -0.69
C ASN A 488 -2.27 28.54 0.46
N GLY A 489 -1.02 28.90 0.18
CA GLY A 489 0.00 29.11 1.20
C GLY A 489 0.23 27.86 2.06
N PRO A 490 0.37 28.01 3.39
CA PRO A 490 0.57 26.90 4.32
C PRO A 490 -0.53 25.83 4.28
N ALA A 491 -1.74 26.19 3.87
CA ALA A 491 -2.88 25.28 3.76
C ALA A 491 -2.95 24.53 2.40
N SER A 492 -1.90 24.59 1.57
CA SER A 492 -1.80 23.74 0.39
C SER A 492 -1.49 22.29 0.80
N PRO A 493 -2.11 21.27 0.16
CA PRO A 493 -1.69 19.88 0.31
C PRO A 493 -0.20 19.65 -0.04
N TYR A 494 0.36 20.52 -0.89
CA TYR A 494 1.76 20.48 -1.32
C TYR A 494 2.69 21.40 -0.52
N ALA A 495 2.18 22.13 0.48
CA ALA A 495 2.98 23.07 1.28
C ALA A 495 4.17 22.40 1.97
N GLN A 496 4.02 21.12 2.35
CA GLN A 496 5.07 20.31 2.98
C GLN A 496 5.89 19.51 1.97
N HIS A 497 5.56 19.54 0.67
CA HIS A 497 6.37 18.90 -0.36
C HIS A 497 7.63 19.71 -0.68
N PHE A 498 7.52 21.04 -0.61
CA PHE A 498 8.64 21.96 -0.78
C PHE A 498 9.25 22.34 0.57
N ASP A 499 10.53 22.65 0.56
CA ASP A 499 11.25 23.14 1.73
C ASP A 499 11.13 24.67 1.84
N ILE A 500 10.02 25.11 2.45
CA ILE A 500 9.63 26.52 2.61
C ILE A 500 9.67 26.90 4.10
N ASP A 501 10.39 27.96 4.43
CA ASP A 501 10.31 28.63 5.73
C ASP A 501 9.08 29.56 5.76
N TRP A 502 8.01 29.07 6.37
CA TRP A 502 6.76 29.81 6.55
C TRP A 502 6.80 30.83 7.70
N GLN A 503 7.84 30.82 8.54
CA GLN A 503 8.01 31.73 9.67
C GLN A 503 9.37 32.44 9.66
N PRO A 504 9.72 33.14 8.56
CA PRO A 504 11.01 33.80 8.46
C PRO A 504 11.11 34.97 9.44
N LEU A 505 12.35 35.43 9.69
CA LEU A 505 12.62 36.59 10.54
C LEU A 505 11.94 37.88 10.03
N ASN A 506 11.79 38.01 8.71
CA ASN A 506 11.03 39.10 8.11
C ASN A 506 9.53 38.88 8.34
N VAL A 507 8.94 39.68 9.22
CA VAL A 507 7.52 39.59 9.60
C VAL A 507 6.56 39.77 8.42
N GLU A 508 6.96 40.51 7.38
CA GLU A 508 6.15 40.73 6.18
C GLU A 508 6.05 39.50 5.28
N LEU A 509 6.93 38.50 5.48
CA LEU A 509 6.95 37.23 4.76
C LEU A 509 6.31 36.07 5.52
N ARG A 510 5.79 36.31 6.74
CA ARG A 510 5.11 35.26 7.50
C ARG A 510 3.92 34.71 6.72
N GLY A 511 3.95 33.39 6.48
CA GLY A 511 2.93 32.69 5.69
C GLY A 511 2.88 33.07 4.21
N LYS A 512 3.94 33.69 3.67
CA LYS A 512 4.07 34.03 2.24
C LYS A 512 5.33 33.41 1.64
N VAL A 513 5.29 33.12 0.35
CA VAL A 513 6.47 32.74 -0.44
C VAL A 513 7.03 33.96 -1.15
N LEU A 514 8.32 34.28 -0.98
CA LEU A 514 8.98 35.34 -1.74
C LEU A 514 9.33 34.83 -3.15
N LEU A 515 8.87 35.54 -4.19
CA LEU A 515 9.11 35.21 -5.60
C LEU A 515 9.96 36.29 -6.27
N PRO A 516 11.28 36.10 -6.39
CA PRO A 516 12.19 37.07 -6.99
C PRO A 516 12.19 36.94 -8.53
N VAL A 517 11.11 37.39 -9.16
CA VAL A 517 10.83 37.20 -10.60
C VAL A 517 10.68 38.50 -11.38
N LEU A 518 10.49 39.63 -10.68
CA LEU A 518 10.27 40.91 -11.34
C LEU A 518 11.57 41.44 -11.95
N GLY A 519 11.47 42.10 -13.11
CA GLY A 519 12.60 42.68 -13.84
C GLY A 519 13.16 43.97 -13.21
N ASP A 520 12.40 44.55 -12.27
CA ASP A 520 12.72 45.80 -11.57
C ASP A 520 12.05 45.79 -10.17
N HIS A 521 12.18 46.88 -9.41
CA HIS A 521 11.52 47.01 -8.11
C HIS A 521 9.98 46.95 -8.22
N TYR A 522 9.34 46.27 -7.27
CA TYR A 522 7.89 46.03 -7.24
C TYR A 522 7.03 47.28 -7.48
N GLY A 523 7.38 48.40 -6.84
CA GLY A 523 6.64 49.65 -6.98
C GLY A 523 6.66 50.18 -8.42
N ASP A 524 7.81 50.17 -9.07
CA ASP A 524 7.95 50.66 -10.45
C ASP A 524 7.21 49.76 -11.46
N VAL A 525 7.31 48.43 -11.27
CA VAL A 525 6.58 47.43 -12.07
C VAL A 525 5.07 47.62 -11.93
N LEU A 526 4.59 47.84 -10.70
CA LEU A 526 3.19 48.08 -10.41
C LEU A 526 2.69 49.37 -11.09
N GLU A 527 3.43 50.48 -10.96
CA GLU A 527 3.07 51.77 -11.57
C GLU A 527 2.99 51.68 -13.10
N ARG A 528 3.96 51.00 -13.73
CA ARG A 528 3.98 50.77 -15.19
C ARG A 528 2.85 49.85 -15.67
N GLY A 529 2.16 49.14 -14.77
CA GLY A 529 1.04 48.27 -15.11
C GLY A 529 1.44 46.96 -15.77
N GLU A 530 2.64 46.49 -15.47
CA GLU A 530 3.15 45.22 -15.97
C GLU A 530 2.52 44.02 -15.22
N LEU A 531 1.98 44.26 -14.02
CA LEU A 531 1.18 43.31 -13.26
C LEU A 531 -0.30 43.50 -13.60
N THR A 532 -0.95 42.45 -14.12
CA THR A 532 -2.36 42.52 -14.51
C THR A 532 -3.16 41.37 -13.95
N VAL A 533 -4.35 41.65 -13.44
CA VAL A 533 -5.33 40.63 -13.04
C VAL A 533 -5.97 40.05 -14.31
N ALA A 534 -6.13 38.73 -14.34
CA ALA A 534 -6.78 38.00 -15.41
C ALA A 534 -7.81 37.00 -14.83
N PHE A 535 -8.89 36.79 -15.58
CA PHE A 535 -9.92 35.79 -15.26
C PHE A 535 -9.97 34.71 -16.35
N ASP A 536 -9.82 33.45 -15.94
CA ASP A 536 -10.04 32.29 -16.80
C ASP A 536 -11.50 31.84 -16.65
N ALA A 537 -12.32 32.20 -17.64
CA ALA A 537 -13.74 31.85 -17.66
C ALA A 537 -13.99 30.33 -17.73
N GLY A 538 -13.07 29.56 -18.32
CA GLY A 538 -13.20 28.11 -18.46
C GLY A 538 -12.96 27.38 -17.14
N LYS A 539 -12.02 27.87 -16.34
CA LYS A 539 -11.68 27.31 -15.02
C LYS A 539 -12.41 28.00 -13.87
N GLY A 540 -12.96 29.19 -14.10
CA GLY A 540 -13.54 30.02 -13.04
C GLY A 540 -12.49 30.50 -12.04
N SER A 541 -11.26 30.76 -12.51
CA SER A 541 -10.14 31.14 -11.68
C SER A 541 -9.62 32.55 -12.00
N LEU A 542 -9.12 33.24 -10.98
CA LEU A 542 -8.46 34.54 -11.07
C LEU A 542 -6.97 34.38 -10.79
N ARG A 543 -6.15 35.16 -11.50
CA ARG A 543 -4.69 35.18 -11.35
C ARG A 543 -4.14 36.57 -11.64
N VAL A 544 -2.87 36.75 -11.35
CA VAL A 544 -2.04 37.88 -11.78
C VAL A 544 -1.05 37.40 -12.81
N ASP A 545 -0.96 38.10 -13.92
CA ASP A 545 -0.04 37.85 -15.02
C ASP A 545 1.11 38.87 -14.99
N TYR A 546 2.33 38.37 -15.16
CA TYR A 546 3.56 39.15 -15.38
C TYR A 546 4.38 38.46 -16.47
N HIS A 547 4.33 38.99 -17.69
CA HIS A 547 4.87 38.32 -18.88
C HIS A 547 4.38 36.86 -18.99
N GLU A 548 5.27 35.87 -18.98
CA GLU A 548 4.98 34.44 -19.02
C GLU A 548 4.57 33.82 -17.67
N HIS A 549 4.67 34.57 -16.58
CA HIS A 549 4.39 34.06 -15.24
C HIS A 549 2.92 34.23 -14.85
N HIS A 550 2.35 33.18 -14.26
CA HIS A 550 0.97 33.16 -13.80
C HIS A 550 0.95 32.91 -12.29
N PHE A 551 0.44 33.89 -11.53
CA PHE A 551 0.32 33.79 -10.08
C PHE A 551 -1.15 33.69 -9.67
N PRO A 552 -1.64 32.54 -9.21
CA PRO A 552 -3.05 32.38 -8.86
C PRO A 552 -3.44 33.32 -7.71
N LEU A 553 -4.67 33.81 -7.71
CA LEU A 553 -5.19 34.52 -6.54
C LEU A 553 -5.65 33.53 -5.48
N ALA A 554 -5.43 33.85 -4.21
CA ALA A 554 -5.98 33.12 -3.08
C ALA A 554 -7.52 33.15 -3.15
N PRO A 555 -8.21 31.99 -3.03
CA PRO A 555 -9.66 31.89 -3.15
C PRO A 555 -10.44 32.90 -2.32
N GLU A 556 -10.02 33.16 -1.07
CA GLU A 556 -10.68 34.16 -0.20
C GLU A 556 -10.69 35.59 -0.79
N THR A 557 -9.74 35.91 -1.67
CA THR A 557 -9.62 37.24 -2.30
C THR A 557 -10.45 37.39 -3.57
N TYR A 558 -11.08 36.31 -4.07
CA TYR A 558 -12.00 36.37 -5.22
C TYR A 558 -13.18 37.29 -4.90
N THR A 559 -13.60 37.34 -3.63
CA THR A 559 -14.62 38.24 -3.09
C THR A 559 -14.42 39.68 -3.56
N ARG A 560 -13.18 40.19 -3.54
CA ARG A 560 -12.85 41.57 -3.93
C ARG A 560 -13.14 41.88 -5.40
N VAL A 561 -12.98 40.88 -6.29
CA VAL A 561 -13.28 41.02 -7.72
C VAL A 561 -14.76 40.80 -7.98
N LEU A 562 -15.35 39.76 -7.38
CA LEU A 562 -16.76 39.40 -7.58
C LEU A 562 -17.70 40.47 -7.02
N GLU A 563 -17.40 41.05 -5.86
CA GLU A 563 -18.20 42.14 -5.27
C GLU A 563 -18.15 43.41 -6.11
N ARG A 564 -17.03 43.70 -6.79
CA ARG A 564 -16.96 44.80 -7.77
C ARG A 564 -17.77 44.52 -9.03
N ALA A 565 -17.99 43.24 -9.38
CA ALA A 565 -18.84 42.86 -10.50
C ALA A 565 -20.34 42.97 -10.18
N LEU A 566 -20.76 42.74 -8.93
CA LEU A 566 -22.18 42.70 -8.53
C LEU A 566 -23.01 43.94 -8.94
N PRO A 567 -22.55 45.21 -8.74
CA PRO A 567 -23.33 46.40 -9.10
C PRO A 567 -23.59 46.56 -10.60
N ARG A 568 -22.90 45.79 -11.44
CA ARG A 568 -23.02 45.83 -12.90
C ARG A 568 -24.10 44.90 -13.45
N LEU A 569 -24.69 44.08 -12.58
CA LEU A 569 -25.75 43.14 -12.90
C LEU A 569 -27.11 43.73 -12.54
N SER A 570 -28.14 43.39 -13.31
CA SER A 570 -29.50 43.93 -13.13
C SER A 570 -30.57 42.87 -12.84
N ASP A 571 -30.32 41.60 -13.19
CA ASP A 571 -31.21 40.48 -12.85
C ASP A 571 -30.99 40.02 -11.39
N PRO A 572 -32.01 40.10 -10.51
CA PRO A 572 -31.89 39.70 -9.10
C PRO A 572 -31.44 38.26 -8.87
N ASP A 573 -31.86 37.30 -9.71
CA ASP A 573 -31.53 35.89 -9.53
C ASP A 573 -30.05 35.63 -9.89
N VAL A 574 -29.55 36.34 -10.90
CA VAL A 574 -28.14 36.30 -11.31
C VAL A 574 -27.25 36.99 -10.27
N VAL A 575 -27.69 38.14 -9.73
CA VAL A 575 -27.01 38.84 -8.62
C VAL A 575 -26.91 37.93 -7.41
N ALA A 576 -28.00 37.28 -7.00
CA ALA A 576 -28.01 36.35 -5.87
C ALA A 576 -27.09 35.14 -6.10
N SER A 577 -27.05 34.62 -7.33
CA SER A 577 -26.19 33.50 -7.71
C SER A 577 -24.70 33.86 -7.62
N LEU A 578 -24.29 35.01 -8.15
CA LEU A 578 -22.90 35.47 -8.08
C LEU A 578 -22.50 35.83 -6.64
N ALA A 579 -23.40 36.47 -5.88
CA ALA A 579 -23.19 36.80 -4.48
C ALA A 579 -23.00 35.54 -3.62
N SER A 580 -23.81 34.50 -3.83
CA SER A 580 -23.65 33.20 -3.16
C SER A 580 -22.28 32.56 -3.42
N ILE A 581 -21.78 32.64 -4.66
CA ILE A 581 -20.44 32.15 -5.01
C ILE A 581 -19.36 32.97 -4.31
N SER A 582 -19.48 34.30 -4.32
CA SER A 582 -18.57 35.20 -3.60
C SER A 582 -18.50 34.87 -2.10
N THR A 583 -19.65 34.76 -1.43
CA THR A 583 -19.72 34.37 -0.02
C THR A 583 -19.10 32.99 0.24
N SER A 584 -19.31 32.03 -0.67
CA SER A 584 -18.74 30.69 -0.54
C SER A 584 -17.20 30.72 -0.54
N PHE A 585 -16.58 31.55 -1.40
CA PHE A 585 -15.12 31.76 -1.37
C PHE A 585 -14.64 32.39 -0.06
N GLY A 586 -15.41 33.32 0.52
CA GLY A 586 -15.09 33.97 1.80
C GLY A 586 -15.26 33.06 3.03
N HIS A 587 -15.97 31.94 2.92
CA HIS A 587 -16.19 30.98 4.00
C HIS A 587 -15.27 29.76 3.96
N LEU A 588 -14.37 29.67 2.97
CA LEU A 588 -13.36 28.61 2.97
C LEU A 588 -12.48 28.70 4.23
N PRO A 589 -12.01 27.56 4.78
CA PRO A 589 -11.03 27.57 5.86
C PRO A 589 -9.84 28.47 5.52
N ALA A 590 -9.36 29.25 6.49
CA ALA A 590 -8.31 30.23 6.25
C ALA A 590 -6.99 29.55 5.86
N ARG A 591 -6.15 30.22 5.07
CA ARG A 591 -4.86 29.67 4.60
C ARG A 591 -3.83 29.34 5.70
N TYR A 592 -4.10 29.74 6.95
CA TYR A 592 -3.25 29.45 8.10
C TYR A 592 -3.78 28.27 8.94
N GLU A 593 -4.96 27.73 8.59
CA GLU A 593 -5.53 26.53 9.21
C GLU A 593 -4.91 25.30 8.52
N THR A 594 -3.81 24.79 9.09
CA THR A 594 -2.99 23.71 8.51
C THR A 594 -3.34 22.31 9.02
N GLU A 595 -4.44 22.17 9.75
CA GLU A 595 -4.95 20.87 10.18
C GLU A 595 -5.43 20.06 8.96
N ALA A 596 -5.18 18.75 8.97
CA ALA A 596 -5.41 17.90 7.79
C ALA A 596 -6.85 17.96 7.26
N GLU A 597 -7.85 18.06 8.14
CA GLU A 597 -9.26 18.18 7.76
C GLU A 597 -9.56 19.51 7.06
N SER A 598 -9.07 20.63 7.62
CA SER A 598 -9.23 21.97 7.04
C SER A 598 -8.52 22.11 5.69
N VAL A 599 -7.32 21.53 5.55
CA VAL A 599 -6.57 21.50 4.29
C VAL A 599 -7.34 20.72 3.23
N ALA A 600 -7.85 19.53 3.57
CA ALA A 600 -8.64 18.71 2.65
C ALA A 600 -9.96 19.37 2.25
N GLU A 601 -10.67 20.00 3.20
CA GLU A 601 -11.88 20.76 2.96
C GLU A 601 -11.62 21.93 2.01
N ARG A 602 -10.62 22.77 2.30
CA ARG A 602 -10.25 23.91 1.46
C ARG A 602 -9.87 23.47 0.05
N ALA A 603 -9.03 22.44 -0.08
CA ALA A 603 -8.55 21.95 -1.37
C ALA A 603 -9.71 21.43 -2.26
N ARG A 604 -10.69 20.75 -1.67
CA ARG A 604 -11.86 20.24 -2.39
C ARG A 604 -12.84 21.36 -2.73
N ASP A 605 -13.22 22.17 -1.74
CA ASP A 605 -14.35 23.09 -1.87
C ASP A 605 -13.99 24.29 -2.75
N LYS A 606 -12.73 24.75 -2.76
CA LYS A 606 -12.28 25.81 -3.69
C LYS A 606 -12.53 25.42 -5.15
N GLU A 607 -12.27 24.16 -5.54
CA GLU A 607 -12.46 23.69 -6.91
C GLU A 607 -13.93 23.53 -7.26
N VAL A 608 -14.76 23.11 -6.30
CA VAL A 608 -16.22 23.07 -6.45
C VAL A 608 -16.77 24.48 -6.73
N ILE A 609 -16.31 25.48 -5.97
CA ILE A 609 -16.77 26.86 -6.11
C ILE A 609 -16.27 27.48 -7.42
N LYS A 610 -14.99 27.30 -7.79
CA LYS A 610 -14.46 27.71 -9.10
C LYS A 610 -15.26 27.08 -10.25
N GLY A 611 -15.58 25.79 -10.16
CA GLY A 611 -16.43 25.12 -11.14
C GLY A 611 -17.86 25.67 -11.20
N ARG A 612 -18.43 26.11 -10.07
CA ARG A 612 -19.73 26.82 -10.05
C ARG A 612 -19.62 28.18 -10.76
N LEU A 613 -18.54 28.93 -10.52
CA LEU A 613 -18.28 30.21 -11.18
C LEU A 613 -18.12 30.05 -12.69
N ALA A 614 -17.31 29.08 -13.13
CA ALA A 614 -17.11 28.76 -14.55
C ALA A 614 -18.44 28.44 -15.24
N ARG A 615 -19.28 27.59 -14.62
CA ARG A 615 -20.61 27.24 -15.15
C ARG A 615 -21.56 28.43 -15.21
N LEU A 616 -21.51 29.33 -14.23
CA LEU A 616 -22.34 30.53 -14.21
C LEU A 616 -21.94 31.47 -15.37
N VAL A 617 -20.64 31.75 -15.49
CA VAL A 617 -20.07 32.59 -16.56
C VAL A 617 -20.34 32.01 -17.95
N ALA A 618 -20.24 30.69 -18.12
CA ALA A 618 -20.53 30.04 -19.40
C ALA A 618 -22.00 30.13 -19.80
N ARG A 619 -22.92 30.26 -18.84
CA ARG A 619 -24.38 30.34 -19.08
C ARG A 619 -24.89 31.76 -19.19
N GLN A 620 -24.24 32.71 -18.52
CA GLN A 620 -24.70 34.09 -18.34
C GLN A 620 -23.65 35.08 -18.84
N LEU A 621 -23.91 35.65 -20.03
CA LEU A 621 -22.96 36.56 -20.69
C LEU A 621 -22.78 37.88 -19.93
N ASP A 622 -23.82 38.36 -19.27
CA ASP A 622 -23.79 39.55 -18.42
C ASP A 622 -22.85 39.36 -17.20
N VAL A 623 -22.83 38.17 -16.58
CA VAL A 623 -21.86 37.82 -15.53
C VAL A 623 -20.45 37.82 -16.08
N ALA A 624 -20.22 37.22 -17.25
CA ALA A 624 -18.92 37.22 -17.91
C ALA A 624 -18.41 38.65 -18.17
N GLN A 625 -19.28 39.53 -18.68
CA GLN A 625 -18.97 40.94 -18.93
C GLN A 625 -18.74 41.74 -17.65
N ALA A 626 -19.53 41.51 -16.61
CA ALA A 626 -19.39 42.17 -15.31
C ALA A 626 -18.07 41.83 -14.63
N ILE A 627 -17.66 40.55 -14.65
CA ILE A 627 -16.35 40.11 -14.12
C ILE A 627 -15.21 40.69 -14.97
N ALA A 628 -15.32 40.65 -16.30
CA ALA A 628 -14.31 41.23 -17.18
C ALA A 628 -14.13 42.74 -16.94
N ALA A 629 -15.23 43.48 -16.69
CA ALA A 629 -15.17 44.89 -16.34
C ALA A 629 -14.54 45.12 -14.96
N ALA A 630 -14.86 44.30 -13.96
CA ALA A 630 -14.24 44.39 -12.63
C ALA A 630 -12.72 44.09 -12.67
N VAL A 631 -12.31 43.14 -13.50
CA VAL A 631 -10.89 42.85 -13.78
C VAL A 631 -10.22 44.04 -14.49
N ALA A 632 -10.89 44.64 -15.47
CA ALA A 632 -10.39 45.83 -16.15
C ALA A 632 -10.22 47.03 -15.20
N ASP A 633 -11.11 47.20 -14.21
CA ASP A 633 -10.94 48.22 -13.16
C ASP A 633 -9.61 48.01 -12.42
N PHE A 634 -9.34 46.80 -11.92
CA PHE A 634 -8.09 46.49 -11.20
C PHE A 634 -6.83 46.75 -12.03
N ASN A 635 -6.91 46.63 -13.35
CA ASN A 635 -5.80 46.89 -14.26
C ASN A 635 -5.64 48.37 -14.64
N GLY A 636 -6.58 49.23 -14.23
CA GLY A 636 -6.58 50.66 -14.52
C GLY A 636 -5.49 51.43 -13.77
N ALA A 637 -4.95 52.47 -14.40
CA ALA A 637 -3.88 53.29 -13.81
C ALA A 637 -4.30 54.04 -12.53
N SER A 638 -5.59 54.31 -12.33
CA SER A 638 -6.10 54.94 -11.09
C SER A 638 -6.36 53.96 -9.95
N GLU A 639 -6.21 52.64 -10.19
CA GLU A 639 -6.56 51.57 -9.24
C GLU A 639 -5.31 50.86 -8.69
N ARG A 640 -4.12 51.47 -8.80
CA ARG A 640 -2.84 50.89 -8.33
C ARG A 640 -2.87 50.52 -6.85
N ASP A 641 -3.46 51.35 -6.00
CA ASP A 641 -3.60 51.07 -4.57
C ASP A 641 -4.50 49.84 -4.31
N ALA A 642 -5.57 49.68 -5.11
CA ALA A 642 -6.46 48.53 -5.00
C ALA A 642 -5.78 47.24 -5.47
N LEU A 643 -5.01 47.32 -6.57
CA LEU A 643 -4.21 46.20 -7.06
C LEU A 643 -3.09 45.84 -6.07
N HIS A 644 -2.42 46.82 -5.46
CA HIS A 644 -1.45 46.59 -4.40
C HIS A 644 -2.08 45.87 -3.21
N ALA A 645 -3.23 46.35 -2.72
CA ALA A 645 -3.94 45.72 -1.61
C ALA A 645 -4.38 44.28 -1.96
N LEU A 646 -4.73 44.01 -3.22
CA LEU A 646 -5.03 42.65 -3.70
C LEU A 646 -3.78 41.77 -3.69
N LEU A 647 -2.65 42.25 -4.24
CA LEU A 647 -1.37 41.55 -4.28
C LEU A 647 -0.81 41.27 -2.88
N ASP A 648 -0.95 42.21 -1.96
CA ASP A 648 -0.47 42.03 -0.58
C ASP A 648 -1.29 40.99 0.19
N ALA A 649 -2.54 40.73 -0.21
CA ALA A 649 -3.37 39.71 0.44
C ALA A 649 -3.00 38.27 0.06
N GLN A 650 -2.13 38.07 -0.94
CA GLN A 650 -1.80 36.76 -1.50
C GLN A 650 -0.82 35.97 -0.60
N ALA A 651 -0.72 34.65 -0.84
CA ALA A 651 0.23 33.77 -0.16
C ALA A 651 1.65 33.86 -0.75
N TYR A 652 1.92 34.85 -1.59
CA TYR A 652 3.23 35.15 -2.14
C TYR A 652 3.49 36.64 -2.16
N ARG A 653 4.77 36.99 -2.29
CA ARG A 653 5.24 38.36 -2.50
C ARG A 653 6.16 38.39 -3.70
N LEU A 654 5.79 39.17 -4.70
CA LEU A 654 6.62 39.40 -5.89
C LEU A 654 7.74 40.39 -5.55
N ALA A 655 8.97 40.07 -5.97
CA ALA A 655 10.14 40.89 -5.69
C ALA A 655 11.09 40.95 -6.90
N TYR A 656 11.99 41.93 -6.86
CA TYR A 656 13.02 42.11 -7.87
C TYR A 656 13.98 40.91 -7.88
N TRP A 657 14.28 40.33 -9.05
CA TRP A 657 15.07 39.11 -9.13
C TRP A 657 16.46 39.19 -8.47
N ARG A 658 17.04 40.39 -8.33
CA ARG A 658 18.34 40.61 -7.70
C ARG A 658 18.36 40.51 -6.18
N VAL A 659 17.20 40.57 -5.51
CA VAL A 659 17.14 40.41 -4.03
C VAL A 659 17.10 38.94 -3.59
N ALA A 660 17.10 38.00 -4.54
CA ALA A 660 16.95 36.56 -4.28
C ALA A 660 18.02 35.96 -3.35
N ALA A 661 19.25 36.49 -3.36
CA ALA A 661 20.36 35.93 -2.59
C ALA A 661 20.19 36.09 -1.08
N ASP A 662 19.49 37.14 -0.63
CA ASP A 662 19.42 37.53 0.79
C ASP A 662 18.04 37.32 1.42
N GLU A 663 16.97 37.25 0.62
CA GLU A 663 15.58 37.34 1.14
C GLU A 663 14.71 36.10 0.86
N ILE A 664 15.15 35.14 0.05
CA ILE A 664 14.32 33.99 -0.32
C ILE A 664 14.07 33.06 0.87
N ASN A 665 12.81 32.64 1.05
CA ASN A 665 12.37 31.84 2.19
C ASN A 665 12.06 30.38 1.83
N TYR A 666 12.64 29.85 0.77
CA TYR A 666 12.58 28.43 0.45
C TYR A 666 13.94 27.95 -0.02
N ARG A 667 14.24 26.68 0.21
CA ARG A 667 15.51 26.07 -0.23
C ARG A 667 15.50 25.95 -1.74
N ARG A 668 16.48 26.58 -2.39
CA ARG A 668 16.75 26.44 -3.82
C ARG A 668 17.67 25.26 -4.07
N PHE A 669 17.61 24.72 -5.29
CA PHE A 669 18.65 23.84 -5.79
C PHE A 669 19.81 24.70 -6.35
N PHE A 670 20.95 24.68 -5.66
CA PHE A 670 22.02 25.69 -5.83
C PHE A 670 21.49 27.14 -5.68
N ASP A 671 21.99 28.08 -6.48
CA ASP A 671 21.54 29.47 -6.54
C ASP A 671 20.52 29.75 -7.66
N ILE A 672 19.84 28.70 -8.15
CA ILE A 672 18.90 28.80 -9.27
C ILE A 672 17.50 29.12 -8.74
N ASN A 673 17.00 30.32 -9.00
CA ASN A 673 15.67 30.79 -8.55
C ASN A 673 14.50 30.01 -9.19
N GLU A 674 14.77 29.29 -10.27
CA GLU A 674 13.77 28.51 -11.00
C GLU A 674 13.51 27.13 -10.41
N LEU A 675 14.30 26.70 -9.42
CA LEU A 675 14.25 25.33 -8.89
C LEU A 675 14.06 25.36 -7.37
N ALA A 676 12.89 24.92 -6.89
CA ALA A 676 12.62 24.77 -5.46
C ALA A 676 12.87 23.32 -5.04
N ALA A 677 13.55 23.16 -3.90
CA ALA A 677 13.89 21.86 -3.36
C ALA A 677 12.67 21.16 -2.75
N LEU A 678 12.62 19.85 -2.93
CA LEU A 678 11.63 18.96 -2.35
C LEU A 678 12.13 18.35 -1.04
N ARG A 679 11.17 18.00 -0.18
CA ARG A 679 11.38 17.34 1.11
C ARG A 679 11.32 15.82 0.98
N ILE A 680 12.33 15.26 0.31
CA ILE A 680 12.41 13.83 -0.03
C ILE A 680 12.54 12.93 1.21
N GLU A 681 12.85 13.49 2.37
CA GLU A 681 12.79 12.78 3.64
C GLU A 681 11.36 12.39 4.09
N ARG A 682 10.32 12.98 3.47
CA ARG A 682 8.92 12.62 3.73
C ARG A 682 8.45 11.51 2.79
N GLU A 683 7.88 10.46 3.35
CA GLU A 683 7.40 9.28 2.61
C GLU A 683 6.42 9.65 1.47
N GLU A 684 5.44 10.52 1.74
CA GLU A 684 4.46 10.96 0.73
C GLU A 684 5.10 11.68 -0.47
N VAL A 685 6.18 12.44 -0.24
CA VAL A 685 6.92 13.16 -1.28
C VAL A 685 7.82 12.19 -2.05
N PHE A 686 8.45 11.25 -1.35
CA PHE A 686 9.24 10.18 -1.96
C PHE A 686 8.39 9.36 -2.93
N GLU A 687 7.24 8.86 -2.48
CA GLU A 687 6.32 8.07 -3.30
C GLU A 687 5.84 8.87 -4.53
N ALA A 688 5.38 10.11 -4.33
CA ALA A 688 4.86 10.94 -5.42
C ALA A 688 5.92 11.29 -6.49
N THR A 689 7.20 11.31 -6.13
CA THR A 689 8.31 11.66 -7.04
C THR A 689 8.98 10.45 -7.68
N HIS A 690 8.92 9.26 -7.05
CA HIS A 690 9.64 8.07 -7.49
C HIS A 690 8.75 6.99 -8.12
N ALA A 691 7.44 6.97 -7.84
CA ALA A 691 6.53 5.89 -8.26
C ALA A 691 6.69 5.48 -9.74
N MET A 692 6.61 6.45 -10.67
CA MET A 692 6.73 6.17 -12.10
C MET A 692 8.09 5.56 -12.49
N ALA A 693 9.19 6.04 -11.90
CA ALA A 693 10.52 5.52 -12.19
C ALA A 693 10.71 4.10 -11.63
N LEU A 694 10.14 3.82 -10.46
CA LEU A 694 10.14 2.50 -9.85
C LEU A 694 9.26 1.51 -10.65
N ASP A 695 8.11 1.95 -11.16
CA ASP A 695 7.26 1.16 -12.05
C ASP A 695 7.99 0.79 -13.36
N PHE A 696 8.76 1.72 -13.92
CA PHE A 696 9.60 1.42 -15.08
C PHE A 696 10.70 0.40 -14.77
N ALA A 697 11.31 0.48 -13.59
CA ALA A 697 12.32 -0.49 -13.17
C ALA A 697 11.68 -1.87 -12.94
N ALA A 698 10.53 -1.92 -12.27
CA ALA A 698 9.80 -3.14 -11.95
C ALA A 698 9.27 -3.86 -13.21
N SER A 699 8.76 -3.09 -14.19
CA SER A 699 8.30 -3.63 -15.47
C SER A 699 9.46 -4.05 -16.40
N GLY A 700 10.70 -3.68 -16.07
CA GLY A 700 11.86 -3.87 -16.93
C GLY A 700 11.85 -2.96 -18.16
N ALA A 701 11.08 -1.87 -18.12
CA ALA A 701 11.17 -0.80 -19.12
C ALA A 701 12.55 -0.13 -19.01
N VAL A 702 13.05 0.12 -17.81
CA VAL A 702 14.42 0.58 -17.55
C VAL A 702 15.23 -0.50 -16.84
N ASP A 703 16.52 -0.61 -17.17
CA ASP A 703 17.44 -1.60 -16.57
C ASP A 703 18.19 -1.03 -15.36
N GLY A 704 18.20 0.30 -15.21
CA GLY A 704 18.78 0.98 -14.06
C GLY A 704 18.39 2.44 -13.96
N LEU A 705 18.57 3.00 -12.77
CA LEU A 705 18.36 4.41 -12.47
C LEU A 705 19.70 5.05 -12.12
N ARG A 706 19.94 6.24 -12.64
CA ARG A 706 20.98 7.14 -12.14
C ARG A 706 20.29 8.20 -11.31
N ILE A 707 20.57 8.25 -10.02
CA ILE A 707 19.99 9.23 -9.11
C ILE A 707 20.85 10.49 -9.14
N ASP A 708 20.27 11.60 -9.57
CA ASP A 708 20.92 12.90 -9.55
C ASP A 708 20.92 13.47 -8.12
N HIS A 709 22.12 13.73 -7.59
CA HIS A 709 22.34 14.32 -6.26
C HIS A 709 21.57 13.59 -5.13
N PRO A 710 22.03 12.38 -4.75
CA PRO A 710 21.34 11.48 -3.83
C PRO A 710 21.27 11.98 -2.39
#